data_AF-A0A9D4FQT2-F1
#
_entry.id   AF-A0A9D4FQT2-F1
#
_cell.length_a   1.000
_cell.length_b   1.000
_cell.length_c   1.000
_cell.angle_alpha   90.00
_cell.angle_beta   90.00
_cell.angle_gamma   90.00
#
_symmetry.space_group_name_H-M   'P 1'
#
loop_
_entity.id
_entity.type
_entity.pdbx_description
1 polymer ?
#
loop_
_entity_poly.entity_id
_entity_poly.type
_entity_poly.pdbx_seq_one_letter_code
_entity_poly.pdbx_strand_id
1 'polypeptide(L)'
;MMLAFAKRIAHEGSLQMTQDLIASSNVLVEYLLGPAGKKFGDKTYSEISRVEFVVSYTVSSELATICQPYSSSEAFICFEESCDSQFEDICWTSVPLLLNMPKKTKYCKLLGIKQEPDVDSVIRHCQNICDILKKDFEKKHSNINNKQQIMENIYKFLLKKQDKINPSRLIETPIILIPNETMVKASLVILRQSVGQEIKPYLYQAPEIYRHCFDLFKKMGATAEASCWQYANVLSTIKKHFMENELHDGALEKASIAIKHMFAILSIAQDKSTQFDGVNVLYLPNCKRVLTKSNELTVCDNDGFRKKLEIPCQLNFFIGFQQLEIDLKDPVEPFMNLPKNLQPRVLSQDVTEIVSTDDMQEDDNNEDALSYERLFYSQAFHEGLCRLLRHQNGKNNTIIWKEEDDTHLKSTLSKVRIKAVTGLKTLLVFKGELIPGVSIEKPYYVDEVRDDDTSLVGDNTGLAFHLYYQRGETHRVHLFNRASIQSAGLWQLVERCTRGLLEKEESYLVHSLLNLRNNPEYISECLDEHQIRAYGTVDELSVFPQPGSYVEEKFFPFLVQQIQPIPEHSYRFVALEIGNDDEDDETRQPTFIYAHVHRKVSTTNTSVLSINYEVDSGIGVQYAGRSVVPIFRLYLFLPQKQDTTTDIEVFDTEPVTSMPFNETCERIMSMLQEAFEHLSLQDRKRIIRRLIMKWHPDKNLGNEEYTTRVLNFIRHCIVRLERGENLIMNVEPSAPDMRASTYWNTCAAAYNTGQVFAACYNNNVDDYRSHRSFSHRQTHRDPVCSPGEFKRWIKQAKLDFLTGQAHLNCTEKHPETYNWICYICHQACEKALKAAWFLKDANRCPIREHSLVDIANGLDQNIADEAHSFEQQLRIRGCYAKLRYPDSVNSCQVPSDVFSKDEAEFAVTTAKSIMEMVDALSG
;
A
#
# COMPACT_ATOMS: atom_id res chain seq x y z
N MET A 1 50.31 27.46 80.92
CA MET A 1 49.47 28.23 81.84
C MET A 1 48.13 28.59 81.21
N MET A 2 48.08 29.37 80.11
CA MET A 2 46.83 29.72 79.40
C MET A 2 45.98 28.53 78.97
N LEU A 3 46.56 27.51 78.33
CA LEU A 3 45.83 26.30 77.93
C LEU A 3 45.24 25.54 79.13
N ALA A 4 45.98 25.46 80.24
CA ALA A 4 45.49 24.82 81.47
C ALA A 4 44.34 25.62 82.09
N PHE A 5 44.39 26.96 82.00
CA PHE A 5 43.31 27.84 82.44
C PHE A 5 42.07 27.71 81.56
N ALA A 6 42.22 27.67 80.22
CA ALA A 6 41.13 27.41 79.29
C ALA A 6 40.47 26.04 79.54
N LYS A 7 41.27 24.98 79.74
CA LYS A 7 40.76 23.64 80.09
C LYS A 7 40.04 23.60 81.43
N ARG A 8 40.50 24.40 82.41
CA ARG A 8 39.82 24.53 83.70
C ARG A 8 38.44 25.20 83.54
N ILE A 9 38.35 26.29 82.78
CA ILE A 9 37.07 26.95 82.48
C ILE A 9 36.13 25.99 81.75
N ALA A 10 36.63 25.25 80.76
CA ALA A 10 35.82 24.25 80.04
C ALA A 10 35.30 23.14 80.96
N HIS A 11 36.13 22.64 81.89
CA HIS A 11 35.75 21.58 82.82
C HIS A 11 34.78 22.06 83.92
N GLU A 12 34.98 23.26 84.47
CA GLU A 12 34.06 23.84 85.46
C GLU A 12 32.74 24.27 84.77
N GLY A 13 32.82 24.74 83.53
CA GLY A 13 31.68 25.14 82.71
C GLY A 13 30.80 23.99 82.23
N SER A 14 31.34 22.79 82.01
CA SER A 14 30.54 21.60 81.67
C SER A 14 29.72 21.07 82.85
N LEU A 15 30.07 21.45 84.09
CA LEU A 15 29.30 21.12 85.29
C LEU A 15 28.21 22.15 85.55
N GLN A 16 28.55 23.44 85.58
CA GLN A 16 27.59 24.52 85.74
C GLN A 16 28.17 25.85 85.25
N MET A 17 27.47 26.53 84.34
CA MET A 17 27.89 27.84 83.85
C MET A 17 27.47 28.96 84.81
N THR A 18 28.42 29.52 85.57
CA THR A 18 28.19 30.64 86.51
C THR A 18 28.59 31.98 85.89
N GLN A 19 28.06 33.10 86.41
CA GLN A 19 28.43 34.44 85.93
C GLN A 19 29.94 34.72 86.04
N ASP A 20 30.61 34.18 87.07
CA ASP A 20 32.05 34.33 87.27
C ASP A 20 32.87 33.59 86.20
N LEU A 21 32.40 32.41 85.75
CA LEU A 21 33.03 31.64 84.67
C LEU A 21 32.84 32.34 83.31
N ILE A 22 31.67 32.93 83.07
CA ILE A 22 31.38 33.73 81.86
C ILE A 22 32.31 34.96 81.81
N ALA A 23 32.45 35.68 82.94
CA ALA A 23 33.37 36.81 83.03
C ALA A 23 34.83 36.38 82.79
N SER A 24 35.25 35.27 83.39
CA SER A 24 36.60 34.71 83.22
C SER A 24 36.87 34.26 81.78
N SER A 25 35.88 33.67 81.12
CA SER A 25 35.92 33.31 79.69
C SER A 25 36.07 34.54 78.81
N ASN A 26 35.25 35.58 79.01
CA ASN A 26 35.30 36.81 78.21
C ASN A 26 36.66 37.52 78.34
N VAL A 27 37.20 37.61 79.55
CA VAL A 27 38.56 38.17 79.78
C VAL A 27 39.62 37.34 79.06
N LEU A 28 39.50 36.00 79.08
CA LEU A 28 40.42 35.11 78.38
C LEU A 28 40.35 35.29 76.86
N VAL A 29 39.15 35.41 76.30
CA VAL A 29 38.92 35.68 74.88
C VAL A 29 39.47 37.05 74.48
N GLU A 30 39.22 38.11 75.26
CA GLU A 30 39.78 39.44 75.02
C GLU A 30 41.32 39.44 75.07
N TYR A 31 41.92 38.68 76.00
CA TYR A 31 43.37 38.55 76.09
C TYR A 31 43.97 37.80 74.89
N LEU A 32 43.29 36.75 74.41
CA LEU A 32 43.69 35.96 73.24
C LEU A 32 43.56 36.76 71.93
N LEU A 33 42.53 37.60 71.80
CA LEU A 33 42.22 38.40 70.60
C LEU A 33 42.84 39.81 70.63
N GLY A 34 43.33 40.26 71.79
CA GLY A 34 43.94 41.57 72.01
C GLY A 34 45.43 41.67 71.65
N PRO A 35 46.09 42.81 71.96
CA PRO A 35 47.49 43.03 71.60
C PRO A 35 48.48 42.08 72.30
N ALA A 36 48.10 41.50 73.45
CA ALA A 36 48.90 40.54 74.20
C ALA A 36 48.96 39.14 73.55
N GLY A 37 47.98 38.78 72.72
CA GLY A 37 47.93 37.49 72.01
C GLY A 37 49.12 37.25 71.06
N LYS A 38 49.80 38.32 70.60
CA LYS A 38 50.99 38.24 69.74
C LYS A 38 52.16 37.45 70.34
N LYS A 39 52.15 37.21 71.66
CA LYS A 39 53.21 36.50 72.38
C LYS A 39 53.07 34.97 72.34
N PHE A 40 51.95 34.44 71.83
CA PHE A 40 51.70 33.01 71.75
C PHE A 40 52.08 32.43 70.39
N GLY A 41 52.66 31.22 70.37
CA GLY A 41 53.02 30.50 69.15
C GLY A 41 51.83 29.77 68.53
N ASP A 42 51.95 29.43 67.24
CA ASP A 42 50.88 28.82 66.44
C ASP A 42 50.35 27.49 67.03
N LYS A 43 51.22 26.69 67.66
CA LYS A 43 50.83 25.45 68.35
C LYS A 43 49.84 25.69 69.50
N THR A 44 50.06 26.76 70.27
CA THR A 44 49.19 27.10 71.40
C THR A 44 47.81 27.52 70.92
N TYR A 45 47.71 28.23 69.79
CA TYR A 45 46.43 28.59 69.18
C TYR A 45 45.66 27.38 68.65
N SER A 46 46.35 26.42 68.03
CA SER A 46 45.73 25.16 67.55
C SER A 46 45.27 24.23 68.67
N GLU A 47 45.89 24.27 69.85
CA GLU A 47 45.45 23.47 70.99
C GLU A 47 44.29 24.14 71.74
N ILE A 48 44.29 25.48 71.80
CA ILE A 48 43.21 26.27 72.42
C ILE A 48 41.95 26.26 71.55
N SER A 49 42.07 26.18 70.22
CA SER A 49 40.91 26.20 69.30
C SER A 49 39.88 25.12 69.58
N ARG A 50 40.32 23.97 70.11
CA ARG A 50 39.51 22.78 70.40
C ARG A 50 38.87 22.76 71.78
N VAL A 51 39.19 23.73 72.63
CA VAL A 51 38.73 23.76 74.01
C VAL A 51 37.38 24.49 74.08
N GLU A 52 36.38 23.85 74.67
CA GLU A 52 35.02 24.38 74.85
C GLU A 52 34.96 25.34 76.05
N PHE A 53 35.53 26.53 75.92
CA PHE A 53 35.51 27.55 76.98
C PHE A 53 34.93 28.90 76.53
N VAL A 54 34.56 29.03 75.26
CA VAL A 54 34.09 30.29 74.66
C VAL A 54 32.58 30.43 74.84
N VAL A 55 32.11 31.61 75.25
CA VAL A 55 30.67 31.86 75.39
C VAL A 55 30.01 31.85 74.00
N SER A 56 28.98 31.01 73.82
CA SER A 56 28.18 30.99 72.59
C SER A 56 27.39 32.29 72.44
N TYR A 57 27.22 32.76 71.21
CA TYR A 57 26.26 33.81 70.90
C TYR A 57 24.83 33.33 71.21
N THR A 58 24.05 34.17 71.90
CA THR A 58 22.64 33.90 72.14
C THR A 58 21.84 34.28 70.91
N VAL A 59 21.39 33.26 70.17
CA VAL A 59 20.49 33.40 69.02
C VAL A 59 19.22 34.15 69.44
N SER A 60 18.75 35.04 68.58
CA SER A 60 17.53 35.81 68.75
C SER A 60 16.34 34.92 69.13
N SER A 61 15.51 35.39 70.07
CA SER A 61 14.38 34.64 70.62
C SER A 61 13.39 34.19 69.54
N GLU A 62 13.27 34.95 68.45
CA GLU A 62 12.42 34.64 67.30
C GLU A 62 12.93 33.41 66.51
N LEU A 63 14.24 33.31 66.27
CA LEU A 63 14.85 32.19 65.54
C LEU A 63 14.96 30.92 66.40
N ALA A 64 15.25 31.10 67.69
CA ALA A 64 15.28 30.00 68.67
C ALA A 64 13.90 29.34 68.87
N THR A 65 12.82 30.09 68.65
CA THR A 65 11.45 29.55 68.66
C THR A 65 11.17 28.68 67.44
N ILE A 66 11.81 28.95 66.30
CA ILE A 66 11.62 28.20 65.05
C ILE A 66 12.41 26.88 65.08
N CYS A 67 13.69 26.92 65.45
CA CYS A 67 14.52 25.73 65.60
C CYS A 67 15.53 25.92 66.72
N GLN A 68 15.74 24.86 67.51
CA GLN A 68 16.77 24.84 68.53
C GLN A 68 18.15 25.14 67.91
N PRO A 69 18.92 26.07 68.49
CA PRO A 69 20.25 26.37 68.02
C PRO A 69 21.20 25.19 68.23
N TYR A 70 22.26 25.12 67.42
CA TYR A 70 23.26 24.05 67.48
C TYR A 70 23.95 23.97 68.86
N SER A 71 24.12 25.13 69.50
CA SER A 71 24.69 25.25 70.85
C SER A 71 23.70 25.97 71.75
N SER A 72 23.43 25.40 72.92
CA SER A 72 22.63 26.04 73.96
C SER A 72 23.35 27.25 74.53
N SER A 73 22.62 28.31 74.87
CA SER A 73 23.16 29.48 75.57
C SER A 73 23.74 29.16 76.96
N GLU A 74 23.57 27.93 77.45
CA GLU A 74 24.07 27.41 78.73
C GLU A 74 25.37 26.60 78.59
N ALA A 75 25.90 26.44 77.37
CA ALA A 75 27.11 25.68 77.09
C ALA A 75 28.21 26.55 76.49
N PHE A 76 29.45 26.26 76.87
CA PHE A 76 30.62 26.83 76.19
C PHE A 76 30.87 26.11 74.86
N ILE A 77 31.35 26.86 73.87
CA ILE A 77 31.74 26.39 72.55
C ILE A 77 33.25 26.49 72.37
N CYS A 78 33.77 25.83 71.34
CA CYS A 78 35.16 25.97 70.93
C CYS A 78 35.29 26.99 69.77
N PHE A 79 36.51 27.39 69.43
CA PHE A 79 36.72 28.30 68.29
C PHE A 79 36.74 27.56 66.94
N GLU A 80 37.16 26.31 66.93
CA GLU A 80 37.26 25.49 65.74
C GLU A 80 35.87 25.25 65.14
N GLU A 81 35.73 25.45 63.83
CA GLU A 81 34.49 25.33 63.05
C GLU A 81 33.39 26.37 63.36
N SER A 82 33.57 27.25 64.35
CA SER A 82 32.59 28.30 64.71
C SER A 82 32.50 29.43 63.67
N CYS A 83 31.34 30.07 63.61
CA CYS A 83 31.03 31.15 62.65
C CYS A 83 30.70 32.48 63.33
N ASP A 84 30.74 33.55 62.54
CA ASP A 84 30.35 34.90 62.94
C ASP A 84 28.83 35.02 63.14
N SER A 85 28.39 35.72 64.20
CA SER A 85 26.99 35.98 64.49
C SER A 85 26.27 36.74 63.36
N GLN A 86 26.98 37.44 62.47
CA GLN A 86 26.36 38.11 61.31
C GLN A 86 25.68 37.14 60.32
N PHE A 87 25.98 35.84 60.38
CA PHE A 87 25.37 34.80 59.55
C PHE A 87 24.37 33.93 60.32
N GLU A 88 23.84 34.44 61.44
CA GLU A 88 22.87 33.74 62.29
C GLU A 88 21.78 33.08 61.43
N ASP A 89 21.08 33.88 60.62
CA ASP A 89 19.97 33.51 59.70
C ASP A 89 20.19 32.30 58.77
N ILE A 90 21.44 31.87 58.55
CA ILE A 90 21.77 30.80 57.59
C ILE A 90 22.56 29.64 58.18
N CYS A 91 22.93 29.67 59.46
CA CYS A 91 23.71 28.58 60.07
C CYS A 91 23.46 28.28 61.55
N TRP A 92 22.54 29.00 62.24
CA TRP A 92 22.35 28.86 63.70
C TRP A 92 22.00 27.44 64.20
N THR A 93 21.45 26.58 63.34
CA THR A 93 21.09 25.18 63.66
C THR A 93 22.17 24.16 63.30
N SER A 94 23.26 24.61 62.69
CA SER A 94 24.29 23.75 62.09
C SER A 94 25.70 23.98 62.60
N VAL A 95 25.98 25.18 63.13
CA VAL A 95 27.31 25.65 63.51
C VAL A 95 27.21 26.52 64.78
N PRO A 96 28.16 26.40 65.73
CA PRO A 96 28.26 27.31 66.87
C PRO A 96 28.60 28.75 66.44
N LEU A 97 27.91 29.74 67.01
CA LEU A 97 28.08 31.16 66.69
C LEU A 97 28.90 31.88 67.76
N LEU A 98 29.87 32.69 67.35
CA LEU A 98 30.73 33.46 68.25
C LEU A 98 30.15 34.85 68.53
N LEU A 99 30.20 35.28 69.79
CA LEU A 99 29.80 36.62 70.21
C LEU A 99 30.75 37.71 69.70
N ASN A 100 32.06 37.43 69.70
CA ASN A 100 33.10 38.40 69.34
C ASN A 100 34.12 37.79 68.38
N MET A 101 34.23 38.37 67.18
CA MET A 101 35.18 37.92 66.16
C MET A 101 36.58 38.55 66.32
N PRO A 102 37.65 37.81 65.95
CA PRO A 102 38.99 38.38 65.89
C PRO A 102 39.07 39.50 64.85
N LYS A 103 39.51 40.71 65.24
CA LYS A 103 39.71 41.85 64.30
C LYS A 103 40.74 41.58 63.19
N LYS A 104 41.56 40.53 63.31
CA LYS A 104 42.59 40.16 62.32
C LYS A 104 42.35 38.75 61.78
N THR A 105 42.26 38.65 60.46
CA THR A 105 42.05 37.40 59.70
C THR A 105 43.09 36.30 59.97
N LYS A 106 44.31 36.67 60.38
CA LYS A 106 45.37 35.72 60.79
C LYS A 106 44.92 34.84 61.97
N TYR A 107 44.24 35.41 62.96
CA TYR A 107 43.81 34.65 64.14
C TYR A 107 42.60 33.77 63.84
N CYS A 108 41.71 34.16 62.92
CA CYS A 108 40.63 33.30 62.45
C CYS A 108 41.19 32.00 61.85
N LYS A 109 42.25 32.09 61.04
CA LYS A 109 42.90 30.90 60.44
C LYS A 109 43.60 30.02 61.47
N LEU A 110 44.26 30.62 62.47
CA LEU A 110 44.98 29.87 63.52
C LEU A 110 44.04 29.20 64.54
N LEU A 111 42.86 29.77 64.76
CA LEU A 111 41.84 29.27 65.69
C LEU A 111 40.80 28.38 65.01
N GLY A 112 40.88 28.15 63.68
CA GLY A 112 39.90 27.34 62.94
C GLY A 112 38.52 27.99 62.80
N ILE A 113 38.41 29.31 62.99
CA ILE A 113 37.14 30.05 62.89
C ILE A 113 36.80 30.30 61.42
N LYS A 114 35.57 29.96 61.03
CA LYS A 114 35.06 30.19 59.69
C LYS A 114 34.55 31.62 59.53
N GLN A 115 35.16 32.36 58.59
CA GLN A 115 34.77 33.75 58.29
C GLN A 115 33.46 33.85 57.50
N GLU A 116 33.13 32.82 56.72
CA GLU A 116 31.86 32.63 56.04
C GLU A 116 31.46 31.16 56.29
N PRO A 117 30.18 30.85 56.54
CA PRO A 117 29.77 29.47 56.74
C PRO A 117 30.07 28.63 55.50
N ASP A 118 30.48 27.39 55.71
CA ASP A 118 30.70 26.46 54.62
C ASP A 118 29.36 26.01 54.01
N VAL A 119 29.41 25.63 52.73
CA VAL A 119 28.23 25.23 51.98
C VAL A 119 27.56 24.00 52.61
N ASP A 120 28.33 23.06 53.15
CA ASP A 120 27.80 21.84 53.76
C ASP A 120 27.04 22.11 55.06
N SER A 121 27.50 23.06 55.87
CA SER A 121 26.81 23.53 57.07
C SER A 121 25.52 24.26 56.73
N VAL A 122 25.51 25.13 55.72
CA VAL A 122 24.28 25.82 55.29
C VAL A 122 23.27 24.82 54.67
N ILE A 123 23.74 23.78 53.97
CA ILE A 123 22.87 22.68 53.51
C ILE A 123 22.24 21.95 54.70
N ARG A 124 23.03 21.62 55.74
CA ARG A 124 22.53 20.98 56.96
C ARG A 124 21.52 21.88 57.68
N HIS A 125 21.81 23.17 57.75
CA HIS A 125 20.92 24.17 58.32
C HIS A 125 19.58 24.21 57.56
N CYS A 126 19.65 24.26 56.23
CA CYS A 126 18.48 24.24 55.35
C CYS A 126 17.64 22.98 55.57
N GLN A 127 18.26 21.79 55.64
CA GLN A 127 17.57 20.52 55.91
C GLN A 127 16.83 20.55 57.26
N ASN A 128 17.51 20.94 58.34
CA ASN A 128 16.93 21.03 59.68
C ASN A 128 15.73 21.98 59.71
N ILE A 129 15.86 23.14 59.09
CA ILE A 129 14.78 24.14 59.01
C ILE A 129 13.62 23.60 58.18
N CYS A 130 13.86 23.04 56.99
CA CYS A 130 12.81 22.53 56.12
C CYS A 130 11.99 21.43 56.80
N ASP A 131 12.63 20.53 57.54
CA ASP A 131 11.96 19.45 58.28
C ASP A 131 11.07 19.96 59.41
N ILE A 132 11.52 21.00 60.13
CA ILE A 132 10.75 21.61 61.22
C ILE A 132 9.62 22.48 60.66
N LEU A 133 9.91 23.30 59.67
CA LEU A 133 8.90 24.13 59.01
C LEU A 133 7.78 23.28 58.44
N LYS A 134 8.10 22.13 57.80
CA LYS A 134 7.08 21.19 57.32
C LYS A 134 6.16 20.70 58.45
N LYS A 135 6.72 20.30 59.60
CA LYS A 135 5.94 19.89 60.79
C LYS A 135 5.15 21.04 61.42
N ASP A 136 5.62 22.27 61.28
CA ASP A 136 4.97 23.45 61.86
C ASP A 136 3.80 23.95 61.00
N PHE A 137 3.91 23.88 59.66
CA PHE A 137 2.80 24.16 58.75
C PHE A 137 1.62 23.18 58.95
N GLU A 138 1.89 21.94 59.36
CA GLU A 138 0.85 20.97 59.75
C GLU A 138 0.07 21.41 61.01
N LYS A 139 0.62 22.30 61.85
CA LYS A 139 0.05 22.77 63.13
C LYS A 139 -0.73 24.10 63.05
N LYS A 140 -0.92 24.67 61.85
CA LYS A 140 -1.80 25.82 61.50
C LYS A 140 -1.57 27.18 62.20
N HIS A 141 -0.59 27.33 63.10
CA HIS A 141 -0.33 28.59 63.80
C HIS A 141 1.14 29.00 63.73
N SER A 142 1.51 29.87 62.78
CA SER A 142 2.86 30.46 62.78
C SER A 142 2.93 31.80 62.03
N ASN A 143 3.86 32.66 62.45
CA ASN A 143 4.16 33.94 61.84
C ASN A 143 4.97 33.73 60.54
N ILE A 144 4.33 33.99 59.39
CA ILE A 144 4.79 33.53 58.06
C ILE A 144 5.93 34.40 57.51
N ASN A 145 5.94 35.69 57.86
CA ASN A 145 6.90 36.66 57.33
C ASN A 145 8.35 36.33 57.76
N ASN A 146 8.55 35.96 59.03
CA ASN A 146 9.89 35.61 59.54
C ASN A 146 10.42 34.34 58.86
N LYS A 147 9.55 33.35 58.60
CA LYS A 147 9.92 32.10 57.91
C LYS A 147 10.31 32.33 56.46
N GLN A 148 9.58 33.20 55.77
CA GLN A 148 9.88 33.57 54.39
C GLN A 148 11.24 34.28 54.30
N GLN A 149 11.51 35.23 55.20
CA GLN A 149 12.76 35.98 55.22
C GLN A 149 13.98 35.08 55.45
N ILE A 150 13.87 34.09 56.35
CA ILE A 150 14.91 33.08 56.60
C ILE A 150 15.18 32.27 55.32
N MET A 151 14.12 31.74 54.70
CA MET A 151 14.27 30.95 53.48
C MET A 151 14.84 31.78 52.32
N GLU A 152 14.45 33.05 52.18
CA GLU A 152 15.04 33.98 51.22
C GLU A 152 16.54 34.21 51.47
N ASN A 153 16.97 34.34 52.73
CA ASN A 153 18.39 34.50 53.07
C ASN A 153 19.18 33.24 52.74
N ILE A 154 18.62 32.06 53.00
CA ILE A 154 19.20 30.77 52.59
C ILE A 154 19.29 30.68 51.07
N TYR A 155 18.22 31.02 50.32
CA TYR A 155 18.25 30.99 48.86
C TYR A 155 19.28 31.96 48.28
N LYS A 156 19.41 33.18 48.82
CA LYS A 156 20.43 34.16 48.41
C LYS A 156 21.85 33.62 48.59
N PHE A 157 22.12 32.95 49.71
CA PHE A 157 23.42 32.32 49.94
C PHE A 157 23.68 31.16 48.96
N LEU A 158 22.70 30.27 48.78
CA LEU A 158 22.82 29.14 47.86
C LEU A 158 23.00 29.60 46.40
N LEU A 159 22.31 30.68 46.00
CA LEU A 159 22.47 31.28 44.67
C LEU A 159 23.88 31.83 44.46
N LYS A 160 24.45 32.51 45.47
CA LYS A 160 25.82 33.05 45.43
C LYS A 160 26.90 31.95 45.33
N LYS A 161 26.62 30.75 45.84
CA LYS A 161 27.58 29.61 45.88
C LYS A 161 27.17 28.45 44.95
N GLN A 162 26.31 28.71 43.96
CA GLN A 162 25.68 27.68 43.12
C GLN A 162 26.63 26.66 42.46
N ASP A 163 27.89 27.04 42.18
CA ASP A 163 28.87 26.17 41.51
C ASP A 163 29.53 25.15 42.46
N LYS A 164 29.38 25.35 43.78
CA LYS A 164 29.96 24.49 44.83
C LYS A 164 28.93 23.60 45.50
N ILE A 165 27.66 23.74 45.15
CA ILE A 165 26.56 22.96 45.73
C ILE A 165 26.49 21.62 45.01
N ASN A 166 26.48 20.53 45.77
CA ASN A 166 26.10 19.23 45.24
C ASN A 166 24.57 19.09 45.33
N PRO A 167 23.81 19.21 44.21
CA PRO A 167 22.36 19.25 44.23
C PRO A 167 21.75 17.96 44.81
N SER A 168 22.43 16.82 44.67
CA SER A 168 21.95 15.51 45.16
C SER A 168 21.58 15.50 46.66
N ARG A 169 22.23 16.33 47.48
CA ARG A 169 21.93 16.42 48.92
C ARG A 169 20.61 17.12 49.22
N LEU A 170 20.09 17.93 48.30
CA LEU A 170 18.89 18.75 48.48
C LEU A 170 17.67 18.26 47.68
N ILE A 171 17.83 17.30 46.76
CA ILE A 171 16.72 16.77 45.93
C ILE A 171 15.56 16.24 46.78
N GLU A 172 15.87 15.50 47.84
CA GLU A 172 14.85 14.90 48.73
C GLU A 172 14.34 15.87 49.79
N THR A 173 14.97 17.05 49.94
CA THR A 173 14.61 18.03 50.96
C THR A 173 13.41 18.85 50.48
N PRO A 174 12.37 19.08 51.31
CA PRO A 174 11.24 19.94 50.96
C PRO A 174 11.67 21.41 51.04
N ILE A 175 12.46 21.85 50.07
CA ILE A 175 13.16 23.14 50.10
C ILE A 175 12.30 24.32 49.67
N ILE A 176 11.28 24.11 48.84
CA ILE A 176 10.49 25.21 48.28
C ILE A 176 9.34 25.55 49.22
N LEU A 177 9.36 26.78 49.73
CA LEU A 177 8.29 27.34 50.55
C LEU A 177 7.12 27.82 49.68
N ILE A 178 5.93 27.25 49.85
CA ILE A 178 4.68 27.79 49.30
C ILE A 178 4.05 28.67 50.38
N PRO A 179 3.95 30.00 50.18
CA PRO A 179 3.39 30.92 51.17
C PRO A 179 2.01 30.46 51.63
N ASN A 180 1.80 30.49 52.95
CA ASN A 180 0.53 30.14 53.61
C ASN A 180 0.06 28.68 53.47
N GLU A 181 0.84 27.78 52.84
CA GLU A 181 0.44 26.39 52.63
C GLU A 181 1.42 25.38 53.26
N THR A 182 2.60 25.19 52.66
CA THR A 182 3.53 24.13 53.09
C THR A 182 4.93 24.26 52.46
N MET A 183 5.84 23.38 52.88
CA MET A 183 7.15 23.17 52.28
C MET A 183 7.10 21.94 51.36
N VAL A 184 7.53 22.09 50.11
CA VAL A 184 7.49 21.02 49.10
C VAL A 184 8.85 20.74 48.48
N LYS A 185 9.01 19.49 48.02
CA LYS A 185 10.21 19.07 47.26
C LYS A 185 10.22 19.78 45.91
N ALA A 186 11.41 20.08 45.41
CA ALA A 186 11.57 20.75 44.12
C ALA A 186 10.95 19.93 42.97
N SER A 187 10.99 18.60 43.03
CA SER A 187 10.39 17.71 42.01
C SER A 187 8.86 17.81 41.88
N LEU A 188 8.17 18.39 42.86
CA LEU A 188 6.72 18.59 42.85
C LEU A 188 6.32 20.02 42.48
N VAL A 189 7.25 20.81 41.92
CA VAL A 189 7.04 22.23 41.61
C VAL A 189 7.27 22.54 40.15
N ILE A 190 6.34 23.29 39.57
CA ILE A 190 6.38 23.82 38.20
C ILE A 190 6.71 25.31 38.24
N LEU A 191 7.66 25.76 37.43
CA LEU A 191 8.19 27.14 37.46
C LEU A 191 7.37 28.13 36.60
N ARG A 192 6.75 27.70 35.49
CA ARG A 192 5.93 28.57 34.63
C ARG A 192 4.45 28.54 35.03
N GLN A 193 3.78 29.66 34.84
CA GLN A 193 2.34 29.79 35.07
C GLN A 193 1.57 29.25 33.87
N SER A 194 0.78 28.21 34.10
CA SER A 194 -0.12 27.60 33.14
C SER A 194 -1.43 27.29 33.86
N VAL A 195 -2.55 27.74 33.29
CA VAL A 195 -3.87 27.59 33.90
C VAL A 195 -4.24 26.10 33.97
N GLY A 196 -4.57 25.61 35.17
CA GLY A 196 -5.10 24.25 35.38
C GLY A 196 -4.06 23.14 35.60
N GLN A 197 -2.76 23.41 35.48
CA GLN A 197 -1.71 22.39 35.67
C GLN A 197 -1.38 22.11 37.16
N GLU A 198 -1.84 22.96 38.06
CA GLU A 198 -1.63 22.80 39.50
C GLU A 198 -2.64 21.80 40.09
N ILE A 199 -2.15 20.80 40.85
CA ILE A 199 -2.98 19.76 41.47
C ILE A 199 -2.62 19.65 42.95
N LYS A 200 -3.13 20.57 43.78
CA LYS A 200 -2.84 20.56 45.23
C LYS A 200 -3.46 19.34 45.93
N PRO A 201 -2.75 18.64 46.85
CA PRO A 201 -1.41 18.91 47.37
C PRO A 201 -0.28 18.10 46.69
N TYR A 202 -0.48 17.63 45.45
CA TYR A 202 0.42 16.72 44.77
C TYR A 202 1.40 17.40 43.80
N LEU A 203 0.99 18.51 43.19
CA LEU A 203 1.78 19.29 42.24
C LEU A 203 1.47 20.77 42.43
N TYR A 204 2.51 21.58 42.64
CA TYR A 204 2.41 22.99 43.01
C TYR A 204 3.01 23.89 41.94
N GLN A 205 2.46 25.10 41.83
CA GLN A 205 3.09 26.15 41.06
C GLN A 205 4.07 26.95 41.94
N ALA A 206 5.25 27.27 41.40
CA ALA A 206 6.24 28.08 42.09
C ALA A 206 5.72 29.51 42.33
N PRO A 207 5.84 30.05 43.56
CA PRO A 207 5.48 31.44 43.85
C PRO A 207 6.34 32.42 43.04
N GLU A 208 5.72 33.45 42.47
CA GLU A 208 6.42 34.44 41.64
C GLU A 208 7.51 35.21 42.39
N ILE A 209 7.38 35.32 43.71
CA ILE A 209 8.36 35.98 44.60
C ILE A 209 9.76 35.35 44.44
N TYR A 210 9.82 34.04 44.18
CA TYR A 210 11.07 33.29 44.03
C TYR A 210 11.54 33.16 42.58
N ARG A 211 11.03 33.98 41.64
CA ARG A 211 11.44 33.94 40.22
C ARG A 211 12.95 34.01 40.03
N HIS A 212 13.65 34.76 40.88
CA HIS A 212 15.11 34.90 40.87
C HIS A 212 15.87 33.61 41.31
N CYS A 213 15.18 32.65 41.93
CA CYS A 213 15.73 31.36 42.39
C CYS A 213 15.37 30.19 41.47
N PHE A 214 14.68 30.41 40.34
CA PHE A 214 14.18 29.34 39.48
C PHE A 214 15.30 28.46 38.90
N ASP A 215 16.45 29.03 38.56
CA ASP A 215 17.61 28.26 38.08
C ASP A 215 18.16 27.32 39.17
N LEU A 216 18.13 27.77 40.43
CA LEU A 216 18.52 26.96 41.58
C LEU A 216 17.52 25.82 41.80
N PHE A 217 16.22 26.11 41.74
CA PHE A 217 15.17 25.09 41.88
C PHE A 217 15.22 24.06 40.74
N LYS A 218 15.53 24.49 39.51
CA LYS A 218 15.71 23.59 38.37
C LYS A 218 16.85 22.60 38.59
N LYS A 219 17.99 23.05 39.15
CA LYS A 219 19.10 22.18 39.54
C LYS A 219 18.72 21.16 40.64
N MET A 220 17.69 21.44 41.43
CA MET A 220 17.19 20.57 42.50
C MET A 220 16.04 19.66 42.07
N GLY A 221 15.57 19.75 40.82
CA GLY A 221 14.54 18.87 40.25
C GLY A 221 13.22 19.55 39.88
N ALA A 222 13.08 20.86 40.05
CA ALA A 222 11.91 21.59 39.57
C ALA A 222 11.89 21.67 38.05
N THR A 223 10.70 21.57 37.46
CA THR A 223 10.51 21.57 36.01
C THR A 223 9.99 22.91 35.53
N ALA A 224 10.37 23.32 34.31
CA ALA A 224 9.87 24.56 33.73
C ALA A 224 8.36 24.48 33.45
N GLU A 225 7.92 23.33 32.91
CA GLU A 225 6.53 22.97 32.64
C GLU A 225 6.27 21.58 33.21
N ALA A 226 5.01 21.27 33.52
CA ALA A 226 4.64 19.98 34.08
C ALA A 226 5.05 18.84 33.13
N SER A 227 5.76 17.83 33.62
CA SER A 227 6.16 16.66 32.83
C SER A 227 5.19 15.50 32.97
N CYS A 228 5.18 14.58 32.01
CA CYS A 228 4.39 13.34 32.11
C CYS A 228 4.78 12.51 33.34
N TRP A 229 6.08 12.49 33.70
CA TRP A 229 6.57 11.87 34.93
C TRP A 229 5.94 12.47 36.20
N GLN A 230 5.80 13.81 36.27
CA GLN A 230 5.18 14.46 37.43
C GLN A 230 3.72 14.05 37.58
N TYR A 231 2.92 14.06 36.50
CA TYR A 231 1.53 13.60 36.55
C TYR A 231 1.41 12.10 36.86
N ALA A 232 2.28 11.25 36.34
CA ALA A 232 2.34 9.84 36.72
C ALA A 232 2.67 9.65 38.20
N ASN A 233 3.56 10.48 38.76
CA ASN A 233 3.88 10.48 40.18
C ASN A 233 2.73 10.98 41.06
N VAL A 234 1.93 11.95 40.58
CA VAL A 234 0.67 12.37 41.24
C VAL A 234 -0.26 11.16 41.35
N LEU A 235 -0.50 10.43 40.26
CA LEU A 235 -1.34 9.23 40.25
C LEU A 235 -0.81 8.13 41.17
N SER A 236 0.51 7.92 41.19
CA SER A 236 1.18 6.98 42.11
C SER A 236 1.03 7.38 43.57
N THR A 237 1.09 8.67 43.88
CA THR A 237 0.90 9.19 45.25
C THR A 237 -0.54 9.05 45.71
N ILE A 238 -1.51 9.34 44.83
CA ILE A 238 -2.93 9.09 45.10
C ILE A 238 -3.16 7.59 45.35
N LYS A 239 -2.58 6.70 44.53
CA LYS A 239 -2.64 5.25 44.76
C LYS A 239 -2.07 4.83 46.11
N LYS A 240 -0.96 5.45 46.56
CA LYS A 240 -0.38 5.15 47.89
C LYS A 240 -1.30 5.58 49.04
N HIS A 241 -1.98 6.72 48.91
CA HIS A 241 -2.91 7.21 49.94
C HIS A 241 -4.20 6.38 50.04
N PHE A 242 -4.76 5.98 48.91
CA PHE A 242 -6.06 5.28 48.87
C PHE A 242 -5.94 3.75 48.74
N MET A 243 -4.76 3.23 48.42
CA MET A 243 -4.49 1.79 48.19
C MET A 243 -5.54 1.17 47.24
N GLU A 244 -6.28 0.16 47.69
CA GLU A 244 -7.33 -0.52 46.93
C GLU A 244 -8.74 0.05 47.19
N ASN A 245 -8.85 1.17 47.90
CA ASN A 245 -10.14 1.81 48.18
C ASN A 245 -10.64 2.65 47.01
N GLU A 246 -11.97 2.82 46.96
CA GLU A 246 -12.65 3.68 46.00
C GLU A 246 -12.26 5.15 46.20
N LEU A 247 -11.94 5.84 45.10
CA LEU A 247 -11.67 7.28 45.13
C LEU A 247 -12.98 8.07 45.31
N HIS A 248 -13.01 8.93 46.33
CA HIS A 248 -14.04 9.96 46.46
C HIS A 248 -13.93 11.00 45.32
N ASP A 249 -15.01 11.72 45.04
CA ASP A 249 -15.13 12.62 43.88
C ASP A 249 -13.99 13.66 43.80
N GLY A 250 -13.58 14.27 44.92
CA GLY A 250 -12.48 15.24 44.93
C GLY A 250 -11.08 14.64 44.73
N ALA A 251 -10.89 13.33 44.98
CA ALA A 251 -9.64 12.63 44.64
C ALA A 251 -9.66 12.16 43.18
N LEU A 252 -10.85 11.78 42.68
CA LEU A 252 -11.06 11.42 41.28
C LEU A 252 -10.88 12.63 40.34
N GLU A 253 -11.36 13.81 40.73
CA GLU A 253 -11.15 15.06 40.00
C GLU A 253 -9.65 15.40 39.86
N LYS A 254 -8.87 15.21 40.93
CA LYS A 254 -7.41 15.41 40.88
C LYS A 254 -6.72 14.40 39.97
N ALA A 255 -7.19 13.15 39.97
CA ALA A 255 -6.69 12.13 39.06
C ALA A 255 -7.09 12.43 37.61
N SER A 256 -8.31 12.94 37.35
CA SER A 256 -8.77 13.30 36.00
C SER A 256 -7.97 14.47 35.44
N ILE A 257 -7.69 15.50 36.23
CA ILE A 257 -6.83 16.63 35.84
C ILE A 257 -5.42 16.13 35.48
N ALA A 258 -4.83 15.24 36.30
CA ALA A 258 -3.52 14.65 36.02
C ALA A 258 -3.52 13.85 34.70
N ILE A 259 -4.54 13.04 34.46
CA ILE A 259 -4.71 12.24 33.25
C ILE A 259 -4.87 13.14 32.02
N LYS A 260 -5.73 14.16 32.12
CA LYS A 260 -6.01 15.13 31.05
C LYS A 260 -4.74 15.85 30.60
N HIS A 261 -3.99 16.42 31.53
CA HIS A 261 -2.76 17.15 31.18
C HIS A 261 -1.63 16.22 30.74
N MET A 262 -1.51 15.02 31.31
CA MET A 262 -0.55 14.03 30.85
C MET A 262 -0.78 13.67 29.38
N PHE A 263 -2.02 13.34 28.98
CA PHE A 263 -2.31 13.03 27.58
C PHE A 263 -2.23 14.25 26.65
N ALA A 264 -2.52 15.47 27.14
CA ALA A 264 -2.34 16.69 26.36
C ALA A 264 -0.86 17.00 26.06
N ILE A 265 0.07 16.64 26.94
CA ILE A 265 1.51 16.78 26.67
C ILE A 265 1.95 15.72 25.66
N LEU A 266 1.46 14.48 25.79
CA LEU A 266 1.82 13.38 24.89
C LEU A 266 1.33 13.56 23.46
N SER A 267 0.22 14.28 23.26
CA SER A 267 -0.26 14.59 21.91
C SER A 267 0.62 15.61 21.17
N ILE A 268 1.36 16.46 21.90
CA ILE A 268 2.21 17.52 21.32
C ILE A 268 3.68 17.09 21.21
N ALA A 269 4.14 16.15 22.04
CA ALA A 269 5.54 15.75 22.12
C ALA A 269 6.05 15.07 20.83
N GLN A 270 7.22 15.50 20.33
CA GLN A 270 7.92 14.87 19.19
C GLN A 270 8.49 13.49 19.58
N ASP A 271 9.16 13.41 20.72
CA ASP A 271 9.71 12.16 21.27
C ASP A 271 8.85 11.68 22.45
N LYS A 272 8.04 10.65 22.21
CA LYS A 272 7.06 10.12 23.19
C LYS A 272 7.68 9.23 24.27
N SER A 273 8.80 8.55 23.97
CA SER A 273 9.46 7.62 24.89
C SER A 273 10.19 8.32 26.03
N THR A 274 10.85 9.44 25.74
CA THR A 274 11.66 10.21 26.71
C THR A 274 10.80 10.89 27.79
N GLN A 275 9.50 11.09 27.52
CA GLN A 275 8.56 11.68 28.47
C GLN A 275 8.27 10.78 29.69
N PHE A 276 8.54 9.48 29.57
CA PHE A 276 8.30 8.47 30.61
C PHE A 276 9.58 7.89 31.20
N ASP A 277 10.75 8.50 30.95
CA ASP A 277 12.02 8.05 31.52
C ASP A 277 11.94 8.02 33.06
N GLY A 278 12.10 6.82 33.64
CA GLY A 278 11.97 6.58 35.08
C GLY A 278 10.57 6.22 35.58
N VAL A 279 9.55 6.13 34.71
CA VAL A 279 8.20 5.64 35.05
C VAL A 279 8.06 4.15 34.68
N ASN A 280 8.17 3.27 35.66
CA ASN A 280 8.00 1.83 35.44
C ASN A 280 6.53 1.37 35.56
N VAL A 281 5.69 2.12 36.28
CA VAL A 281 4.28 1.78 36.54
C VAL A 281 3.43 3.04 36.45
N LEU A 282 2.40 3.00 35.62
CA LEU A 282 1.35 4.01 35.52
C LEU A 282 0.07 3.47 36.15
N TYR A 283 -0.64 4.29 36.93
CA TYR A 283 -1.91 3.92 37.55
C TYR A 283 -3.05 4.72 36.93
N LEU A 284 -4.14 4.05 36.56
CA LEU A 284 -5.34 4.67 36.01
C LEU A 284 -6.59 4.16 36.73
N PRO A 285 -7.67 4.97 36.83
CA PRO A 285 -8.89 4.59 37.51
C PRO A 285 -9.68 3.55 36.71
N ASN A 286 -10.11 2.48 37.39
CA ASN A 286 -11.03 1.48 36.84
C ASN A 286 -12.50 1.91 37.01
N CYS A 287 -13.45 1.13 36.49
CA CYS A 287 -14.89 1.41 36.64
C CYS A 287 -15.39 1.41 38.10
N LYS A 288 -14.64 0.83 39.04
CA LYS A 288 -14.91 0.89 40.49
C LYS A 288 -14.23 2.09 41.16
N ARG A 289 -13.73 3.06 40.37
CA ARG A 289 -12.97 4.25 40.79
C ARG A 289 -11.73 3.91 41.64
N VAL A 290 -11.13 2.75 41.45
CA VAL A 290 -9.86 2.34 42.08
C VAL A 290 -8.72 2.51 41.09
N LEU A 291 -7.62 3.13 41.53
CA LEU A 291 -6.40 3.23 40.72
C LEU A 291 -5.76 1.85 40.57
N THR A 292 -5.70 1.34 39.35
CA THR A 292 -5.11 0.04 39.01
C THR A 292 -3.95 0.25 38.04
N LYS A 293 -3.02 -0.70 37.94
CA LYS A 293 -1.92 -0.56 36.98
C LYS A 293 -2.49 -0.51 35.56
N SER A 294 -1.98 0.41 34.75
CA SER A 294 -2.44 0.66 33.39
C SER A 294 -2.43 -0.62 32.54
N ASN A 295 -1.35 -1.41 32.61
CA ASN A 295 -1.20 -2.67 31.87
C ASN A 295 -2.11 -3.84 32.33
N GLU A 296 -2.73 -3.72 33.51
CA GLU A 296 -3.73 -4.66 34.03
C GLU A 296 -5.15 -4.26 33.64
N LEU A 297 -5.34 -3.05 33.11
CA LEU A 297 -6.63 -2.53 32.69
C LEU A 297 -6.95 -2.89 31.24
N THR A 298 -8.24 -2.98 30.97
CA THR A 298 -8.80 -3.14 29.63
C THR A 298 -9.55 -1.88 29.23
N VAL A 299 -9.20 -1.31 28.08
CA VAL A 299 -9.96 -0.23 27.44
C VAL A 299 -11.07 -0.85 26.61
N CYS A 300 -12.30 -0.40 26.86
CA CYS A 300 -13.46 -0.80 26.09
C CYS A 300 -13.59 0.07 24.85
N ASP A 301 -13.34 -0.51 23.70
CA ASP A 301 -13.57 0.09 22.38
C ASP A 301 -14.88 -0.42 21.74
N ASN A 302 -15.45 -1.52 22.25
CA ASN A 302 -16.70 -2.09 21.79
C ASN A 302 -17.61 -2.53 22.96
N ASP A 303 -18.67 -1.74 23.20
CA ASP A 303 -19.65 -2.01 24.27
C ASP A 303 -20.40 -3.34 24.09
N GLY A 304 -20.52 -3.84 22.86
CA GLY A 304 -21.13 -5.13 22.55
C GLY A 304 -20.33 -6.30 23.10
N PHE A 305 -19.00 -6.22 23.04
CA PHE A 305 -18.11 -7.21 23.64
C PHE A 305 -18.04 -7.06 25.16
N ARG A 306 -18.02 -5.82 25.67
CA ARG A 306 -18.01 -5.56 27.11
C ARG A 306 -19.14 -6.27 27.83
N LYS A 307 -20.41 -6.07 27.40
CA LYS A 307 -21.58 -6.68 28.05
C LYS A 307 -21.52 -8.21 28.13
N LYS A 308 -20.79 -8.85 27.20
CA LYS A 308 -20.69 -10.30 27.09
C LYS A 308 -19.47 -10.88 27.79
N LEU A 309 -18.38 -10.13 27.86
CA LEU A 309 -17.07 -10.58 28.40
C LEU A 309 -16.81 -10.10 29.83
N GLU A 310 -17.51 -9.07 30.30
CA GLU A 310 -17.31 -8.48 31.63
C GLU A 310 -17.54 -9.49 32.76
N ILE A 311 -18.60 -10.30 32.66
CA ILE A 311 -18.94 -11.31 33.68
C ILE A 311 -18.09 -12.59 33.55
N PRO A 312 -17.95 -13.22 32.37
CA PRO A 312 -17.23 -14.48 32.25
C PRO A 312 -15.72 -14.35 32.49
N CYS A 313 -15.10 -13.23 32.08
CA CYS A 313 -13.65 -13.06 32.10
C CYS A 313 -13.13 -12.18 33.25
N GLN A 314 -14.01 -11.67 34.12
CA GLN A 314 -13.68 -10.81 35.27
C GLN A 314 -12.71 -9.67 34.92
N LEU A 315 -12.95 -8.98 33.80
CA LEU A 315 -12.04 -7.95 33.28
C LEU A 315 -12.16 -6.65 34.08
N ASN A 316 -11.01 -6.01 34.34
CA ASN A 316 -10.95 -4.71 34.98
C ASN A 316 -10.92 -3.59 33.92
N PHE A 317 -12.07 -2.97 33.68
CA PHE A 317 -12.17 -1.91 32.68
C PHE A 317 -11.69 -0.54 33.20
N PHE A 318 -11.03 0.22 32.32
CA PHE A 318 -10.79 1.65 32.53
C PHE A 318 -12.12 2.41 32.63
N ILE A 319 -12.21 3.38 33.55
CA ILE A 319 -13.46 4.10 33.83
C ILE A 319 -14.03 4.80 32.59
N GLY A 320 -13.17 5.24 31.67
CA GLY A 320 -13.49 5.95 30.43
C GLY A 320 -13.24 7.46 30.53
N PHE A 321 -12.83 8.08 29.41
CA PHE A 321 -12.52 9.52 29.37
C PHE A 321 -13.75 10.40 29.57
N GLN A 322 -14.91 9.98 29.05
CA GLN A 322 -16.17 10.70 29.22
C GLN A 322 -16.60 10.78 30.69
N GLN A 323 -16.45 9.70 31.45
CA GLN A 323 -16.71 9.67 32.90
C GLN A 323 -15.73 10.52 33.71
N LEU A 324 -14.55 10.82 33.15
CA LEU A 324 -13.56 11.72 33.73
C LEU A 324 -13.72 13.17 33.26
N GLU A 325 -14.78 13.49 32.51
CA GLU A 325 -15.02 14.80 31.89
C GLU A 325 -13.88 15.27 30.96
N ILE A 326 -13.25 14.31 30.29
CA ILE A 326 -12.19 14.55 29.30
C ILE A 326 -12.77 14.32 27.91
N ASP A 327 -12.90 15.39 27.13
CA ASP A 327 -13.40 15.33 25.76
C ASP A 327 -12.28 14.94 24.80
N LEU A 328 -12.37 13.72 24.27
CA LEU A 328 -11.44 13.18 23.27
C LEU A 328 -12.26 12.54 22.15
N LYS A 329 -11.81 12.77 20.90
CA LYS A 329 -12.48 12.22 19.71
C LYS A 329 -12.39 10.70 19.62
N ASP A 330 -11.27 10.12 20.07
CA ASP A 330 -11.00 8.68 20.05
C ASP A 330 -10.59 8.19 21.46
N PRO A 331 -11.23 7.14 22.00
CA PRO A 331 -10.91 6.61 23.33
C PRO A 331 -9.65 5.73 23.38
N VAL A 332 -9.09 5.32 22.25
CA VAL A 332 -7.92 4.41 22.15
C VAL A 332 -6.65 5.15 21.74
N GLU A 333 -6.76 6.14 20.85
CA GLU A 333 -5.62 6.93 20.32
C GLU A 333 -4.64 7.44 21.41
N PRO A 334 -5.08 8.01 22.55
CA PRO A 334 -4.16 8.51 23.57
C PRO A 334 -3.30 7.40 24.20
N PHE A 335 -3.85 6.20 24.32
CA PHE A 335 -3.13 5.06 24.89
C PHE A 335 -2.07 4.51 23.94
N MET A 336 -2.29 4.57 22.62
CA MET A 336 -1.31 4.14 21.61
C MET A 336 -0.02 4.99 21.65
N ASN A 337 -0.10 6.21 22.21
CA ASN A 337 1.06 7.09 22.42
C ASN A 337 1.90 6.73 23.66
N LEU A 338 1.42 5.83 24.52
CA LEU A 338 2.18 5.36 25.68
C LEU A 338 3.24 4.33 25.27
N PRO A 339 4.34 4.18 26.03
CA PRO A 339 5.26 3.04 25.90
C PRO A 339 4.55 1.69 26.08
N LYS A 340 4.90 0.66 25.29
CA LYS A 340 4.24 -0.66 25.28
C LYS A 340 4.07 -1.31 26.66
N ASN A 341 5.02 -1.09 27.58
CA ASN A 341 4.97 -1.61 28.95
C ASN A 341 3.93 -0.91 29.86
N LEU A 342 3.49 0.30 29.48
CA LEU A 342 2.53 1.12 30.21
C LEU A 342 1.15 1.17 29.54
N GLN A 343 1.01 0.59 28.35
CA GLN A 343 -0.26 0.58 27.61
C GLN A 343 -1.28 -0.35 28.29
N PRO A 344 -2.54 0.10 28.47
CA PRO A 344 -3.63 -0.79 28.80
C PRO A 344 -3.97 -1.69 27.61
N ARG A 345 -4.65 -2.81 27.87
CA ARG A 345 -5.07 -3.75 26.83
C ARG A 345 -6.32 -3.22 26.13
N VAL A 346 -6.39 -3.34 24.81
CA VAL A 346 -7.61 -2.98 24.05
C VAL A 346 -8.47 -4.22 23.90
N LEU A 347 -9.76 -4.13 24.25
CA LEU A 347 -10.66 -5.29 24.28
C LEU A 347 -10.76 -6.00 22.92
N SER A 348 -10.93 -5.27 21.82
CA SER A 348 -11.01 -5.87 20.48
C SER A 348 -9.76 -6.58 20.00
N GLN A 349 -8.58 -6.28 20.55
CA GLN A 349 -7.33 -6.95 20.15
C GLN A 349 -7.20 -8.35 20.76
N ASP A 350 -7.81 -8.58 21.92
CA ASP A 350 -7.76 -9.86 22.64
C ASP A 350 -8.94 -10.79 22.29
N VAL A 351 -9.88 -10.30 21.49
CA VAL A 351 -11.12 -10.99 21.10
C VAL A 351 -11.06 -11.35 19.63
N THR A 352 -11.07 -12.65 19.33
CA THR A 352 -11.30 -13.16 17.98
C THR A 352 -12.67 -13.80 17.91
N GLU A 353 -13.28 -13.77 16.74
CA GLU A 353 -14.52 -14.47 16.49
C GLU A 353 -14.24 -15.65 15.55
N ILE A 354 -14.98 -16.74 15.71
CA ILE A 354 -14.91 -17.92 14.83
C ILE A 354 -16.34 -18.30 14.43
N VAL A 355 -16.54 -18.75 13.19
CA VAL A 355 -17.86 -19.22 12.71
C VAL A 355 -18.22 -20.54 13.39
N SER A 356 -19.46 -20.64 13.88
CA SER A 356 -20.03 -21.89 14.40
C SER A 356 -20.54 -22.74 13.24
N THR A 357 -19.96 -23.92 13.01
CA THR A 357 -20.38 -24.84 11.93
C THR A 357 -21.57 -25.72 12.31
N ASP A 358 -21.89 -25.85 13.60
CA ASP A 358 -22.88 -26.81 14.10
C ASP A 358 -24.32 -26.56 13.62
N ASP A 359 -24.71 -25.29 13.40
CA ASP A 359 -26.07 -24.88 13.00
C ASP A 359 -26.13 -24.30 11.56
N MET A 360 -24.99 -24.26 10.85
CA MET A 360 -24.88 -23.52 9.58
C MET A 360 -25.22 -24.42 8.38
N GLN A 361 -26.18 -24.00 7.57
CA GLN A 361 -26.48 -24.65 6.28
C GLN A 361 -26.03 -23.76 5.12
N GLU A 362 -25.20 -24.29 4.23
CA GLU A 362 -24.68 -23.62 3.03
C GLU A 362 -25.64 -23.82 1.85
N ASP A 363 -25.81 -22.77 1.04
CA ASP A 363 -26.56 -22.80 -0.21
C ASP A 363 -25.60 -22.56 -1.38
N ASP A 364 -25.08 -23.66 -1.93
CA ASP A 364 -24.07 -23.66 -3.00
C ASP A 364 -24.61 -23.12 -4.34
N ASN A 365 -25.94 -23.01 -4.50
CA ASN A 365 -26.58 -22.61 -5.75
C ASN A 365 -27.09 -21.15 -5.74
N ASN A 366 -26.55 -20.30 -4.85
CA ASN A 366 -26.97 -18.92 -4.78
C ASN A 366 -26.39 -18.08 -5.93
N GLU A 367 -27.26 -17.64 -6.85
CA GLU A 367 -26.87 -16.85 -8.02
C GLU A 367 -26.18 -15.52 -7.66
N ASP A 368 -26.61 -14.85 -6.58
CA ASP A 368 -25.98 -13.60 -6.14
C ASP A 368 -24.56 -13.85 -5.62
N ALA A 369 -24.34 -14.86 -4.78
CA ALA A 369 -23.01 -15.22 -4.28
C ALA A 369 -22.05 -15.55 -5.42
N LEU A 370 -22.51 -16.38 -6.37
CA LEU A 370 -21.74 -16.78 -7.55
C LEU A 370 -21.46 -15.58 -8.47
N SER A 371 -22.39 -14.63 -8.59
CA SER A 371 -22.19 -13.41 -9.38
C SER A 371 -21.09 -12.52 -8.79
N TYR A 372 -21.03 -12.41 -7.46
CA TYR A 372 -19.96 -11.68 -6.79
C TYR A 372 -18.63 -12.44 -6.91
N GLU A 373 -18.57 -13.77 -6.71
CA GLU A 373 -17.34 -14.53 -6.94
C GLU A 373 -16.79 -14.31 -8.36
N ARG A 374 -17.65 -14.37 -9.38
CA ARG A 374 -17.25 -14.06 -10.78
C ARG A 374 -16.69 -12.65 -10.93
N LEU A 375 -17.26 -11.66 -10.25
CA LEU A 375 -16.76 -10.29 -10.25
C LEU A 375 -15.36 -10.21 -9.61
N PHE A 376 -15.15 -10.81 -8.44
CA PHE A 376 -13.86 -10.84 -7.75
C PHE A 376 -12.77 -11.57 -8.57
N TYR A 377 -13.15 -12.56 -9.40
CA TYR A 377 -12.25 -13.24 -10.34
C TYR A 377 -12.01 -12.49 -11.65
N SER A 378 -12.78 -11.44 -11.94
CA SER A 378 -12.67 -10.70 -13.19
C SER A 378 -11.44 -9.81 -13.23
N GLN A 379 -10.78 -9.76 -14.38
CA GLN A 379 -9.63 -8.87 -14.59
C GLN A 379 -10.02 -7.39 -14.48
N ALA A 380 -11.21 -7.03 -14.96
CA ALA A 380 -11.71 -5.65 -14.91
C ALA A 380 -11.87 -5.13 -13.48
N PHE A 381 -12.33 -5.97 -12.54
CA PHE A 381 -12.47 -5.59 -11.14
C PHE A 381 -11.11 -5.46 -10.44
N HIS A 382 -10.16 -6.36 -10.73
CA HIS A 382 -8.77 -6.24 -10.26
C HIS A 382 -8.12 -4.93 -10.72
N GLU A 383 -8.21 -4.62 -12.02
CA GLU A 383 -7.66 -3.39 -12.59
C GLU A 383 -8.35 -2.14 -12.04
N GLY A 384 -9.68 -2.19 -11.86
CA GLY A 384 -10.46 -1.11 -11.25
C GLY A 384 -10.05 -0.82 -9.80
N LEU A 385 -9.85 -1.85 -8.97
CA LEU A 385 -9.37 -1.70 -7.60
C LEU A 385 -7.92 -1.18 -7.55
N CYS A 386 -7.01 -1.70 -8.38
CA CYS A 386 -5.64 -1.19 -8.50
C CYS A 386 -5.63 0.30 -8.90
N ARG A 387 -6.51 0.70 -9.84
CA ARG A 387 -6.66 2.10 -10.26
C ARG A 387 -7.11 3.00 -9.11
N LEU A 388 -8.08 2.56 -8.32
CA LEU A 388 -8.56 3.27 -7.13
C LEU A 388 -7.44 3.43 -6.09
N LEU A 389 -6.73 2.36 -5.75
CA LEU A 389 -5.63 2.38 -4.77
C LEU A 389 -4.48 3.30 -5.18
N ARG A 390 -4.11 3.31 -6.47
CA ARG A 390 -3.10 4.23 -7.00
C ARG A 390 -3.55 5.69 -6.93
N HIS A 391 -4.84 5.96 -7.14
CA HIS A 391 -5.43 7.30 -6.99
C HIS A 391 -5.32 7.84 -5.58
N GLN A 392 -5.58 6.99 -4.59
CA GLN A 392 -5.41 7.34 -3.19
C GLN A 392 -3.95 7.60 -2.82
N ASN A 393 -3.04 6.74 -3.28
CA ASN A 393 -1.61 6.95 -3.07
C ASN A 393 -1.17 8.33 -3.60
N GLY A 394 -1.60 8.70 -4.81
CA GLY A 394 -1.29 10.00 -5.41
C GLY A 394 -1.86 11.21 -4.65
N LYS A 395 -2.95 11.05 -3.88
CA LYS A 395 -3.51 12.10 -3.03
C LYS A 395 -2.79 12.24 -1.68
N ASN A 396 -2.42 11.12 -1.05
CA ASN A 396 -2.01 11.11 0.35
C ASN A 396 -0.51 10.94 0.61
N ASN A 397 0.33 10.67 -0.39
CA ASN A 397 1.80 10.62 -0.31
C ASN A 397 2.40 9.77 0.84
N THR A 398 1.58 8.94 1.49
CA THR A 398 1.88 8.18 2.72
C THR A 398 1.82 6.67 2.50
N ILE A 399 1.19 6.22 1.41
CA ILE A 399 1.00 4.81 1.06
C ILE A 399 1.95 4.45 -0.08
N ILE A 400 2.83 3.46 0.06
CA ILE A 400 3.73 3.06 -1.04
C ILE A 400 3.12 1.81 -1.70
N TRP A 401 2.30 1.99 -2.74
CA TRP A 401 1.77 0.89 -3.56
C TRP A 401 2.74 0.58 -4.72
N LYS A 402 3.21 -0.66 -4.83
CA LYS A 402 4.19 -1.14 -5.84
C LYS A 402 3.57 -2.17 -6.80
N GLU A 403 4.28 -2.47 -7.89
CA GLU A 403 3.86 -3.52 -8.84
C GLU A 403 3.76 -4.92 -8.19
N GLU A 404 4.56 -5.19 -7.15
CA GLU A 404 4.48 -6.42 -6.35
C GLU A 404 3.15 -6.53 -5.57
N ASP A 405 2.52 -5.39 -5.22
CA ASP A 405 1.23 -5.38 -4.53
C ASP A 405 0.07 -5.69 -5.48
N ASP A 406 0.21 -5.37 -6.78
CA ASP A 406 -0.80 -5.71 -7.81
C ASP A 406 -0.91 -7.22 -7.99
N THR A 407 0.22 -7.94 -8.01
CA THR A 407 0.26 -9.41 -8.14
C THR A 407 -0.27 -10.08 -6.87
N HIS A 408 0.05 -9.55 -5.70
CA HIS A 408 -0.47 -10.03 -4.42
C HIS A 408 -1.99 -9.83 -4.30
N LEU A 409 -2.50 -8.67 -4.71
CA LEU A 409 -3.94 -8.40 -4.72
C LEU A 409 -4.66 -9.36 -5.67
N LYS A 410 -4.12 -9.59 -6.87
CA LYS A 410 -4.67 -10.55 -7.83
C LYS A 410 -4.72 -11.97 -7.26
N SER A 411 -3.65 -12.40 -6.59
CA SER A 411 -3.60 -13.71 -5.93
C SER A 411 -4.55 -13.83 -4.73
N THR A 412 -4.86 -12.71 -4.07
CA THR A 412 -5.78 -12.71 -2.93
C THR A 412 -7.23 -12.76 -3.41
N LEU A 413 -7.58 -11.95 -4.41
CA LEU A 413 -8.92 -11.90 -5.00
C LEU A 413 -9.31 -13.23 -5.66
N SER A 414 -8.35 -13.97 -6.24
CA SER A 414 -8.61 -15.30 -6.81
C SER A 414 -8.92 -16.40 -5.78
N LYS A 415 -8.64 -16.14 -4.50
CA LYS A 415 -8.89 -17.06 -3.37
C LYS A 415 -10.09 -16.65 -2.51
N VAL A 416 -10.88 -15.68 -2.96
CA VAL A 416 -12.10 -15.25 -2.28
C VAL A 416 -13.23 -16.25 -2.55
N ARG A 417 -13.98 -16.62 -1.51
CA ARG A 417 -15.25 -17.34 -1.62
C ARG A 417 -16.37 -16.56 -0.93
N ILE A 418 -17.56 -16.59 -1.52
CA ILE A 418 -18.75 -15.92 -1.00
C ILE A 418 -19.84 -16.98 -0.86
N LYS A 419 -20.33 -17.18 0.36
CA LYS A 419 -21.30 -18.23 0.70
C LYS A 419 -22.56 -17.63 1.33
N ALA A 420 -23.70 -18.03 0.79
CA ALA A 420 -25.01 -17.77 1.38
C ALA A 420 -25.30 -18.84 2.44
N VAL A 421 -25.61 -18.46 3.67
CA VAL A 421 -25.83 -19.41 4.77
C VAL A 421 -27.09 -19.09 5.57
N THR A 422 -27.73 -20.12 6.15
CA THR A 422 -28.76 -19.95 7.17
C THR A 422 -28.23 -20.36 8.54
N GLY A 423 -28.50 -19.58 9.59
CA GLY A 423 -28.10 -19.89 10.96
C GLY A 423 -26.72 -19.35 11.41
N LEU A 424 -26.15 -18.34 10.74
CA LEU A 424 -24.84 -17.76 11.03
C LEU A 424 -24.71 -17.24 12.48
N LYS A 425 -23.90 -17.95 13.26
CA LYS A 425 -23.51 -17.60 14.62
C LYS A 425 -21.99 -17.57 14.71
N THR A 426 -21.43 -16.55 15.34
CA THR A 426 -20.00 -16.51 15.69
C THR A 426 -19.80 -16.79 17.18
N LEU A 427 -18.78 -17.59 17.49
CA LEU A 427 -18.33 -17.89 18.83
C LEU A 427 -17.19 -16.94 19.18
N LEU A 428 -17.23 -16.38 20.39
CA LEU A 428 -16.17 -15.50 20.89
C LEU A 428 -15.04 -16.35 21.47
N VAL A 429 -13.83 -16.09 20.97
CA VAL A 429 -12.58 -16.61 21.51
C VAL A 429 -11.85 -15.45 22.17
N PHE A 430 -11.56 -15.60 23.45
CA PHE A 430 -10.80 -14.62 24.21
C PHE A 430 -9.45 -15.22 24.55
N LYS A 431 -8.36 -14.59 24.09
CA LYS A 431 -6.98 -15.08 24.29
C LYS A 431 -6.75 -16.53 23.86
N GLY A 432 -7.41 -16.97 22.79
CA GLY A 432 -7.31 -18.33 22.28
C GLY A 432 -8.18 -19.37 23.00
N GLU A 433 -8.92 -19.00 24.05
CA GLU A 433 -9.90 -19.86 24.71
C GLU A 433 -11.32 -19.55 24.24
N LEU A 434 -12.06 -20.59 23.84
CA LEU A 434 -13.45 -20.47 23.43
C LEU A 434 -14.35 -20.26 24.64
N ILE A 435 -15.15 -19.20 24.63
CA ILE A 435 -16.06 -18.91 25.75
C ILE A 435 -17.36 -19.71 25.54
N PRO A 436 -17.66 -20.70 26.42
CA PRO A 436 -18.84 -21.54 26.24
C PRO A 436 -20.13 -20.74 26.41
N GLY A 437 -21.08 -20.91 25.49
CA GLY A 437 -22.45 -20.37 25.61
C GLY A 437 -22.65 -18.94 25.10
N VAL A 438 -21.63 -18.28 24.54
CA VAL A 438 -21.78 -16.94 23.96
C VAL A 438 -21.71 -16.99 22.43
N SER A 439 -22.82 -17.35 21.80
CA SER A 439 -23.00 -17.27 20.35
C SER A 439 -23.58 -15.91 19.94
N ILE A 440 -22.99 -15.25 18.94
CA ILE A 440 -23.47 -13.99 18.38
C ILE A 440 -24.10 -14.26 17.01
N GLU A 441 -25.40 -14.01 16.87
CA GLU A 441 -26.02 -13.97 15.55
C GLU A 441 -25.57 -12.72 14.80
N LYS A 442 -25.00 -12.93 13.61
CA LYS A 442 -24.49 -11.87 12.74
C LYS A 442 -25.17 -11.93 11.36
N PRO A 443 -25.37 -10.77 10.72
CA PRO A 443 -25.95 -10.73 9.39
C PRO A 443 -24.93 -11.10 8.29
N TYR A 444 -23.64 -10.86 8.54
CA TYR A 444 -22.53 -11.31 7.70
C TYR A 444 -21.24 -11.49 8.54
N TYR A 445 -20.29 -12.28 8.03
CA TYR A 445 -18.97 -12.49 8.64
C TYR A 445 -17.93 -12.79 7.56
N VAL A 446 -16.75 -12.15 7.65
CA VAL A 446 -15.59 -12.44 6.79
C VAL A 446 -14.60 -13.26 7.60
N ASP A 447 -14.36 -14.48 7.15
CA ASP A 447 -13.42 -15.42 7.74
C ASP A 447 -12.11 -15.46 6.96
N GLU A 448 -11.00 -15.60 7.67
CA GLU A 448 -9.65 -15.68 7.10
C GLU A 448 -9.14 -17.10 7.31
N VAL A 449 -9.13 -17.89 6.24
CA VAL A 449 -8.74 -19.30 6.25
C VAL A 449 -7.32 -19.42 5.73
N ARG A 450 -6.46 -20.12 6.48
CA ARG A 450 -5.12 -20.51 6.01
C ARG A 450 -5.25 -21.74 5.14
N ASP A 451 -4.72 -21.63 3.92
CA ASP A 451 -4.77 -22.64 2.88
C ASP A 451 -3.68 -23.70 3.17
N ASP A 452 -4.05 -24.85 3.75
CA ASP A 452 -3.11 -25.93 4.10
C ASP A 452 -2.70 -26.80 2.88
N ASP A 453 -3.29 -26.58 1.69
CA ASP A 453 -3.21 -27.51 0.55
C ASP A 453 -2.16 -27.17 -0.54
N THR A 454 -1.30 -26.16 -0.34
CA THR A 454 -0.17 -25.89 -1.27
C THR A 454 1.19 -26.22 -0.66
N SER A 455 1.43 -27.50 -0.42
CA SER A 455 2.80 -28.03 -0.32
C SER A 455 3.39 -28.18 -1.72
N LEU A 456 3.77 -27.07 -2.38
CA LEU A 456 4.77 -26.96 -3.47
C LEU A 456 4.86 -25.50 -3.94
N VAL A 457 6.06 -24.92 -3.86
CA VAL A 457 6.48 -23.54 -4.18
C VAL A 457 6.32 -22.55 -3.02
N GLY A 458 7.47 -22.16 -2.47
CA GLY A 458 7.60 -21.40 -1.22
C GLY A 458 7.35 -19.90 -1.35
N ASP A 459 6.08 -19.50 -1.35
CA ASP A 459 5.67 -18.14 -1.00
C ASP A 459 4.69 -18.17 0.18
N ASN A 460 5.04 -17.45 1.24
CA ASN A 460 4.42 -17.49 2.56
C ASN A 460 3.05 -16.76 2.65
N THR A 461 2.18 -16.85 1.63
CA THR A 461 0.91 -16.07 1.57
C THR A 461 -0.31 -16.88 1.12
N GLY A 462 -0.51 -18.06 1.69
CA GLY A 462 -1.72 -18.88 1.51
C GLY A 462 -2.92 -18.40 2.37
N LEU A 463 -3.39 -17.16 2.16
CA LEU A 463 -4.59 -16.65 2.82
C LEU A 463 -5.78 -16.68 1.85
N ALA A 464 -6.85 -17.37 2.23
CA ALA A 464 -8.15 -17.38 1.55
C ALA A 464 -9.18 -16.64 2.41
N PHE A 465 -10.06 -15.88 1.76
CA PHE A 465 -11.10 -15.10 2.46
C PHE A 465 -12.48 -15.65 2.13
N HIS A 466 -13.25 -16.02 3.15
CA HIS A 466 -14.62 -16.52 3.01
C HIS A 466 -15.62 -15.53 3.59
N LEU A 467 -16.51 -14.97 2.76
CA LEU A 467 -17.62 -14.13 3.20
C LEU A 467 -18.89 -14.98 3.37
N TYR A 468 -19.39 -15.07 4.59
CA TYR A 468 -20.67 -15.70 4.91
C TYR A 468 -21.75 -14.63 5.09
N TYR A 469 -22.88 -14.75 4.40
CA TYR A 469 -24.03 -13.87 4.62
C TYR A 469 -25.32 -14.64 4.95
N GLN A 470 -26.09 -14.12 5.90
CA GLN A 470 -27.30 -14.77 6.41
C GLN A 470 -28.49 -14.64 5.45
N ARG A 471 -29.12 -15.77 5.09
CA ARG A 471 -30.38 -15.84 4.34
C ARG A 471 -31.57 -16.06 5.31
N GLY A 472 -32.48 -15.09 5.40
CA GLY A 472 -33.76 -15.23 6.13
C GLY A 472 -34.13 -14.04 7.00
N GLU A 473 -35.44 -13.90 7.26
CA GLU A 473 -36.04 -12.91 8.17
C GLU A 473 -35.68 -13.26 9.62
N THR A 474 -34.56 -12.73 10.10
CA THR A 474 -34.26 -12.66 11.53
C THR A 474 -34.61 -11.26 12.05
N HIS A 475 -34.88 -11.14 13.36
CA HIS A 475 -35.26 -9.88 14.00
C HIS A 475 -34.26 -8.72 13.76
N ARG A 476 -32.99 -9.03 13.43
CA ARG A 476 -31.94 -8.06 13.08
C ARG A 476 -31.90 -7.64 11.62
N VAL A 477 -32.36 -8.47 10.68
CA VAL A 477 -32.52 -8.12 9.26
C VAL A 477 -33.71 -7.17 9.08
N HIS A 478 -34.69 -7.15 9.99
CA HIS A 478 -35.75 -6.13 10.01
C HIS A 478 -35.25 -4.69 10.28
N LEU A 479 -34.09 -4.53 10.93
CA LEU A 479 -33.57 -3.20 11.28
C LEU A 479 -32.77 -2.55 10.14
N PHE A 480 -32.30 -3.32 9.14
CA PHE A 480 -31.43 -2.83 8.07
C PHE A 480 -31.80 -3.47 6.71
N ASN A 481 -31.82 -2.68 5.63
CA ASN A 481 -32.13 -3.16 4.28
C ASN A 481 -31.16 -4.29 3.85
N ARG A 482 -31.68 -5.38 3.25
CA ARG A 482 -30.91 -6.55 2.80
C ARG A 482 -29.74 -6.17 1.87
N ALA A 483 -29.97 -5.20 0.99
CA ALA A 483 -28.93 -4.65 0.11
C ALA A 483 -27.80 -3.94 0.88
N SER A 484 -28.13 -3.23 1.97
CA SER A 484 -27.16 -2.53 2.83
C SER A 484 -26.31 -3.47 3.67
N ILE A 485 -26.89 -4.60 4.09
CA ILE A 485 -26.17 -5.65 4.82
C ILE A 485 -25.15 -6.33 3.89
N GLN A 486 -25.58 -6.69 2.69
CA GLN A 486 -24.71 -7.31 1.68
C GLN A 486 -23.60 -6.35 1.25
N SER A 487 -23.93 -5.08 1.00
CA SER A 487 -22.93 -4.08 0.64
C SER A 487 -21.88 -3.90 1.75
N ALA A 488 -22.30 -3.83 3.02
CA ALA A 488 -21.38 -3.70 4.16
C ALA A 488 -20.43 -4.90 4.31
N GLY A 489 -20.92 -6.12 4.10
CA GLY A 489 -20.09 -7.33 4.12
C GLY A 489 -19.09 -7.39 2.96
N LEU A 490 -19.52 -7.02 1.76
CA LEU A 490 -18.64 -6.95 0.59
C LEU A 490 -17.58 -5.84 0.72
N TRP A 491 -17.92 -4.69 1.30
CA TRP A 491 -16.94 -3.66 1.65
C TRP A 491 -15.89 -4.19 2.62
N GLN A 492 -16.32 -4.84 3.70
CA GLN A 492 -15.39 -5.39 4.69
C GLN A 492 -14.45 -6.44 4.06
N LEU A 493 -14.95 -7.24 3.12
CA LEU A 493 -14.14 -8.18 2.35
C LEU A 493 -13.09 -7.47 1.49
N VAL A 494 -13.48 -6.41 0.75
CA VAL A 494 -12.55 -5.61 -0.07
C VAL A 494 -11.52 -4.90 0.81
N GLU A 495 -11.93 -4.31 1.94
CA GLU A 495 -11.04 -3.68 2.93
C GLU A 495 -10.00 -4.68 3.45
N ARG A 496 -10.40 -5.92 3.75
CA ARG A 496 -9.49 -7.00 4.18
C ARG A 496 -8.53 -7.44 3.06
N CYS A 497 -9.04 -7.63 1.84
CA CYS A 497 -8.22 -7.98 0.67
C CYS A 497 -7.19 -6.89 0.34
N THR A 498 -7.52 -5.63 0.61
CA THR A 498 -6.65 -4.47 0.40
C THR A 498 -5.84 -4.07 1.64
N ARG A 499 -5.84 -4.90 2.70
CA ARG A 499 -5.12 -4.66 3.97
C ARG A 499 -5.45 -3.32 4.65
N GLY A 500 -6.68 -2.82 4.46
CA GLY A 500 -7.13 -1.55 5.03
C GLY A 500 -6.51 -0.31 4.40
N LEU A 501 -5.95 -0.43 3.19
CA LEU A 501 -5.35 0.70 2.46
C LEU A 501 -6.40 1.64 1.85
N LEU A 502 -7.64 1.18 1.68
CA LEU A 502 -8.75 1.99 1.22
C LEU A 502 -9.31 2.86 2.35
N GLU A 503 -9.54 4.14 2.05
CA GLU A 503 -10.17 5.05 3.00
C GLU A 503 -11.67 4.81 3.08
N LYS A 504 -12.26 4.96 4.27
CA LYS A 504 -13.71 4.82 4.46
C LYS A 504 -14.53 5.79 3.61
N GLU A 505 -13.96 6.94 3.26
CA GLU A 505 -14.59 7.93 2.40
C GLU A 505 -14.84 7.41 0.99
N GLU A 506 -14.09 6.42 0.51
CA GLU A 506 -14.23 5.83 -0.83
C GLU A 506 -15.11 4.57 -0.86
N SER A 507 -15.76 4.25 0.27
CA SER A 507 -16.71 3.14 0.38
C SER A 507 -17.83 3.22 -0.65
N TYR A 508 -18.29 4.42 -1.00
CA TYR A 508 -19.32 4.61 -2.03
C TYR A 508 -18.83 4.22 -3.44
N LEU A 509 -17.56 4.45 -3.76
CA LEU A 509 -16.97 4.09 -5.07
C LEU A 509 -16.88 2.58 -5.21
N VAL A 510 -16.38 1.91 -4.16
CA VAL A 510 -16.32 0.44 -4.15
C VAL A 510 -17.73 -0.15 -4.23
N HIS A 511 -18.74 0.46 -3.59
CA HIS A 511 -20.13 0.04 -3.78
C HIS A 511 -20.62 0.22 -5.22
N SER A 512 -20.28 1.32 -5.88
CA SER A 512 -20.59 1.51 -7.31
C SER A 512 -19.94 0.43 -8.18
N LEU A 513 -18.68 0.05 -7.91
CA LEU A 513 -18.02 -1.04 -8.61
C LEU A 513 -18.68 -2.40 -8.38
N LEU A 514 -19.06 -2.69 -7.13
CA LEU A 514 -19.75 -3.94 -6.77
C LEU A 514 -21.15 -4.04 -7.39
N ASN A 515 -21.82 -2.91 -7.68
CA ASN A 515 -23.09 -2.88 -8.39
C ASN A 515 -22.96 -3.30 -9.87
N LEU A 516 -21.77 -3.22 -10.45
CA LEU A 516 -21.46 -3.62 -11.82
C LEU A 516 -21.18 -5.13 -11.97
N ARG A 517 -21.61 -5.97 -11.01
CA ARG A 517 -21.37 -7.42 -10.98
C ARG A 517 -21.72 -8.18 -12.27
N ASN A 518 -22.77 -7.72 -12.97
CA ASN A 518 -23.22 -8.35 -14.22
C ASN A 518 -22.53 -7.77 -15.46
N ASN A 519 -21.87 -6.61 -15.36
CA ASN A 519 -21.18 -5.95 -16.46
C ASN A 519 -19.83 -5.37 -16.01
N PRO A 520 -18.80 -6.21 -15.76
CA PRO A 520 -17.49 -5.77 -15.28
C PRO A 520 -16.77 -4.83 -16.26
N GLU A 521 -17.14 -4.83 -17.54
CA GLU A 521 -16.53 -4.01 -18.59
C GLU A 521 -16.71 -2.49 -18.34
N TYR A 522 -17.81 -2.09 -17.71
CA TYR A 522 -18.11 -0.69 -17.39
C TYR A 522 -17.41 -0.17 -16.12
N ILE A 523 -16.61 -0.99 -15.43
CA ILE A 523 -15.89 -0.58 -14.21
C ILE A 523 -14.97 0.60 -14.51
N SER A 524 -14.26 0.59 -15.65
CA SER A 524 -13.39 1.70 -16.02
C SER A 524 -14.19 2.98 -16.29
N GLU A 525 -15.29 2.90 -17.04
CA GLU A 525 -16.17 4.04 -17.32
C GLU A 525 -16.74 4.64 -16.03
N CYS A 526 -17.15 3.80 -15.08
CA CYS A 526 -17.61 4.25 -13.77
C CYS A 526 -16.52 5.01 -12.99
N LEU A 527 -15.26 4.54 -13.04
CA LEU A 527 -14.13 5.25 -12.42
C LEU A 527 -13.82 6.57 -13.15
N ASP A 528 -14.02 6.62 -14.47
CA ASP A 528 -13.87 7.84 -15.28
C ASP A 528 -14.91 8.90 -14.91
N GLU A 529 -16.19 8.51 -14.78
CA GLU A 529 -17.28 9.40 -14.34
C GLU A 529 -17.02 10.03 -12.96
N HIS A 530 -16.39 9.27 -12.06
CA HIS A 530 -16.02 9.71 -10.72
C HIS A 530 -14.69 10.47 -10.66
N GLN A 531 -14.11 10.85 -11.82
CA GLN A 531 -12.86 11.63 -11.94
C GLN A 531 -11.64 10.98 -11.26
N ILE A 532 -11.60 9.65 -11.20
CA ILE A 532 -10.47 8.92 -10.64
C ILE A 532 -9.38 8.86 -11.71
N ARG A 533 -8.17 9.31 -11.38
CA ARG A 533 -7.09 9.39 -12.37
C ARG A 533 -6.73 7.99 -12.86
N ALA A 534 -6.71 7.76 -14.17
CA ALA A 534 -6.11 6.54 -14.69
C ALA A 534 -4.59 6.64 -14.51
N TYR A 535 -3.98 5.65 -13.86
CA TYR A 535 -2.54 5.56 -13.71
C TYR A 535 -1.97 4.81 -14.90
N GLY A 536 -1.80 5.57 -15.97
CA GLY A 536 -1.37 5.22 -17.30
C GLY A 536 -1.62 6.47 -18.16
N THR A 537 -0.78 6.76 -19.14
CA THR A 537 -1.06 7.82 -20.11
C THR A 537 -2.44 7.57 -20.72
N VAL A 538 -3.42 8.38 -20.32
CA VAL A 538 -4.74 8.42 -20.95
C VAL A 538 -4.50 8.97 -22.35
N ASP A 539 -4.93 8.20 -23.35
CA ASP A 539 -4.51 8.25 -24.75
C ASP A 539 -3.18 7.57 -25.05
N GLU A 540 -3.24 6.26 -25.29
CA GLU A 540 -3.53 5.79 -26.64
C GLU A 540 -3.96 4.32 -26.54
N LEU A 541 -5.07 3.94 -27.21
CA LEU A 541 -5.20 2.61 -27.81
C LEU A 541 -3.80 2.13 -28.16
N SER A 542 -3.34 1.02 -27.55
CA SER A 542 -1.97 0.50 -27.71
C SER A 542 -1.43 0.85 -29.09
N VAL A 543 -0.36 1.65 -29.15
CA VAL A 543 0.33 1.97 -30.42
C VAL A 543 0.87 0.70 -31.08
N PHE A 544 0.80 -0.43 -30.38
CA PHE A 544 1.15 -1.74 -30.91
C PHE A 544 -0.11 -2.53 -31.28
N PRO A 545 -0.09 -3.24 -32.42
CA PRO A 545 -1.20 -4.07 -32.85
C PRO A 545 -1.42 -5.22 -31.86
N GLN A 546 -2.68 -5.62 -31.68
CA GLN A 546 -3.00 -6.77 -30.84
C GLN A 546 -2.76 -8.08 -31.63
N PRO A 547 -2.41 -9.19 -30.96
CA PRO A 547 -2.42 -10.51 -31.58
C PRO A 547 -3.76 -10.80 -32.24
N GLY A 548 -3.75 -11.30 -33.47
CA GLY A 548 -4.94 -11.56 -34.27
C GLY A 548 -5.36 -10.42 -35.19
N SER A 549 -4.84 -9.20 -35.00
CA SER A 549 -5.08 -8.10 -35.93
C SER A 549 -4.40 -8.37 -37.29
N TYR A 550 -5.08 -8.04 -38.38
CA TYR A 550 -4.55 -8.10 -39.75
C TYR A 550 -3.40 -7.12 -39.94
N VAL A 551 -2.36 -7.60 -40.61
CA VAL A 551 -1.22 -6.77 -41.04
C VAL A 551 -1.63 -5.95 -42.25
N GLU A 552 -1.27 -4.68 -42.24
CA GLU A 552 -1.58 -3.74 -43.32
C GLU A 552 -0.78 -4.08 -44.59
N GLU A 553 -1.41 -3.99 -45.77
CA GLU A 553 -0.77 -4.34 -47.06
C GLU A 553 0.53 -3.57 -47.33
N LYS A 554 0.62 -2.32 -46.82
CA LYS A 554 1.84 -1.49 -46.91
C LYS A 554 3.07 -2.13 -46.24
N PHE A 555 2.86 -3.02 -45.26
CA PHE A 555 3.93 -3.72 -44.58
C PHE A 555 4.35 -5.03 -45.25
N PHE A 556 3.58 -5.55 -46.22
CA PHE A 556 3.89 -6.83 -46.89
C PHE A 556 5.28 -6.84 -47.57
N PRO A 557 5.74 -5.75 -48.23
CA PRO A 557 7.09 -5.71 -48.81
C PRO A 557 8.23 -5.81 -47.77
N PHE A 558 7.95 -5.51 -46.50
CA PHE A 558 8.94 -5.55 -45.41
C PHE A 558 9.00 -6.90 -44.68
N LEU A 559 8.21 -7.89 -45.12
CA LEU A 559 8.23 -9.24 -44.57
C LEU A 559 9.45 -10.02 -45.08
N VAL A 560 10.25 -10.53 -44.14
CA VAL A 560 11.46 -11.31 -44.41
C VAL A 560 11.10 -12.64 -45.06
N GLN A 561 11.55 -12.84 -46.30
CA GLN A 561 11.23 -14.04 -47.07
C GLN A 561 12.10 -15.23 -46.67
N GLN A 562 13.23 -14.99 -45.99
CA GLN A 562 14.11 -16.05 -45.52
C GLN A 562 13.52 -16.83 -44.34
N ILE A 563 13.54 -18.16 -44.45
CA ILE A 563 13.14 -19.07 -43.38
C ILE A 563 14.37 -19.31 -42.49
N GLN A 564 14.40 -18.69 -41.32
CA GLN A 564 15.47 -18.80 -40.32
C GLN A 564 14.88 -18.82 -38.90
N PRO A 565 15.55 -19.47 -37.93
CA PRO A 565 15.14 -19.45 -36.53
C PRO A 565 14.93 -18.03 -36.03
N ILE A 566 13.75 -17.77 -35.46
CA ILE A 566 13.39 -16.48 -34.91
C ILE A 566 14.20 -16.25 -33.63
N PRO A 567 14.94 -15.13 -33.52
CA PRO A 567 15.66 -14.81 -32.30
C PRO A 567 14.68 -14.38 -31.19
N GLU A 568 15.02 -14.66 -29.93
CA GLU A 568 14.12 -14.47 -28.78
C GLU A 568 13.65 -13.02 -28.59
N HIS A 569 14.47 -12.04 -28.95
CA HIS A 569 14.11 -10.63 -28.86
C HIS A 569 13.02 -10.20 -29.86
N SER A 570 12.74 -10.99 -30.89
CA SER A 570 11.71 -10.72 -31.91
C SER A 570 10.40 -11.48 -31.68
N TYR A 571 10.24 -12.14 -30.53
CA TYR A 571 9.04 -12.94 -30.23
C TYR A 571 7.77 -12.11 -30.09
N ARG A 572 7.90 -10.80 -29.86
CA ARG A 572 6.77 -9.92 -29.55
C ARG A 572 5.94 -9.52 -30.77
N PHE A 573 6.49 -9.42 -31.98
CA PHE A 573 5.71 -9.04 -33.17
C PHE A 573 6.17 -9.82 -34.38
N VAL A 574 5.44 -10.89 -34.68
CA VAL A 574 5.66 -11.70 -35.89
C VAL A 574 4.40 -11.69 -36.76
N ALA A 575 4.58 -11.74 -38.07
CA ALA A 575 3.46 -11.93 -38.99
C ALA A 575 3.23 -13.42 -39.21
N LEU A 576 1.99 -13.87 -39.00
CA LEU A 576 1.55 -15.24 -39.27
C LEU A 576 0.73 -15.27 -40.57
N GLU A 577 1.14 -16.10 -41.52
CA GLU A 577 0.38 -16.33 -42.76
C GLU A 577 -0.86 -17.18 -42.49
N ILE A 578 -2.03 -16.58 -42.73
CA ILE A 578 -3.34 -17.23 -42.74
C ILE A 578 -3.77 -17.32 -44.20
N GLY A 579 -3.47 -18.46 -44.81
CA GLY A 579 -3.96 -18.79 -46.15
C GLY A 579 -4.82 -20.04 -46.08
N ASN A 580 -6.03 -19.95 -46.63
CA ASN A 580 -6.98 -21.05 -46.77
C ASN A 580 -6.41 -22.18 -47.64
N ASP A 581 -6.85 -23.38 -47.31
CA ASP A 581 -6.57 -24.62 -48.00
C ASP A 581 -7.41 -24.78 -49.31
N ASP A 582 -7.95 -23.68 -49.86
CA ASP A 582 -8.75 -23.68 -51.09
C ASP A 582 -7.84 -23.88 -52.31
N GLU A 583 -7.93 -25.05 -52.95
CA GLU A 583 -7.07 -25.44 -54.09
C GLU A 583 -7.32 -24.63 -55.38
N ASP A 584 -8.44 -23.90 -55.46
CA ASP A 584 -8.97 -23.36 -56.72
C ASP A 584 -8.58 -21.91 -57.06
N ASP A 585 -8.01 -21.13 -56.12
CA ASP A 585 -7.64 -19.72 -56.38
C ASP A 585 -6.15 -19.44 -56.10
N GLU A 586 -5.30 -19.95 -57.00
CA GLU A 586 -3.83 -19.78 -56.96
C GLU A 586 -3.37 -18.33 -57.15
N THR A 587 -4.30 -17.41 -57.43
CA THR A 587 -4.02 -15.97 -57.60
C THR A 587 -4.23 -15.15 -56.32
N ARG A 588 -4.76 -15.77 -55.26
CA ARG A 588 -5.03 -15.10 -53.99
C ARG A 588 -3.73 -14.76 -53.26
N GLN A 589 -3.53 -13.47 -52.96
CA GLN A 589 -2.42 -13.02 -52.12
C GLN A 589 -2.57 -13.56 -50.68
N PRO A 590 -1.47 -13.95 -50.02
CA PRO A 590 -1.50 -14.43 -48.64
C PRO A 590 -1.97 -13.32 -47.69
N THR A 591 -2.83 -13.68 -46.74
CA THR A 591 -3.27 -12.78 -45.67
C THR A 591 -2.41 -12.99 -44.44
N PHE A 592 -2.03 -11.91 -43.76
CA PHE A 592 -1.17 -11.97 -42.58
C PHE A 592 -1.86 -11.35 -41.37
N ILE A 593 -1.63 -11.94 -40.20
CA ILE A 593 -2.00 -11.35 -38.90
C ILE A 593 -0.77 -11.15 -38.03
N TYR A 594 -0.83 -10.19 -37.11
CA TYR A 594 0.12 -10.06 -36.03
C TYR A 594 -0.08 -11.19 -35.02
N ALA A 595 1.02 -11.79 -34.57
CA ALA A 595 1.02 -12.85 -33.59
C ALA A 595 2.24 -12.74 -32.66
N HIS A 596 2.14 -13.32 -31.46
CA HIS A 596 3.22 -13.34 -30.48
C HIS A 596 3.78 -14.76 -30.32
N VAL A 597 5.09 -14.92 -30.42
CA VAL A 597 5.76 -16.19 -30.13
C VAL A 597 5.97 -16.31 -28.62
N HIS A 598 5.56 -17.42 -28.01
CA HIS A 598 5.86 -17.70 -26.60
C HIS A 598 7.16 -18.49 -26.44
N ARG A 599 7.30 -19.58 -27.20
CA ARG A 599 8.48 -20.45 -27.12
C ARG A 599 8.66 -21.30 -28.36
N LYS A 600 9.89 -21.75 -28.57
CA LYS A 600 10.22 -22.80 -29.54
C LYS A 600 9.84 -24.18 -28.97
N VAL A 601 9.12 -24.99 -29.73
CA VAL A 601 8.57 -26.30 -29.29
C VAL A 601 9.45 -27.48 -29.72
N SER A 602 10.12 -27.38 -30.86
CA SER A 602 10.88 -28.50 -31.46
C SER A 602 12.38 -28.46 -31.14
N THR A 603 12.94 -29.60 -30.74
CA THR A 603 14.35 -29.84 -30.32
C THR A 603 15.18 -30.72 -31.27
N THR A 604 14.64 -31.22 -32.39
CA THR A 604 15.42 -32.00 -33.37
C THR A 604 16.21 -31.07 -34.30
N ASN A 605 17.53 -31.04 -34.14
CA ASN A 605 18.45 -30.15 -34.89
C ASN A 605 18.70 -30.56 -36.36
N THR A 606 17.84 -31.38 -36.99
CA THR A 606 18.13 -31.94 -38.32
C THR A 606 17.80 -30.99 -39.47
N SER A 607 16.76 -30.17 -39.38
CA SER A 607 16.46 -29.15 -40.40
C SER A 607 15.66 -27.95 -39.89
N VAL A 608 15.81 -26.80 -40.56
CA VAL A 608 15.10 -25.55 -40.28
C VAL A 608 13.59 -25.68 -40.51
N LEU A 609 13.13 -26.42 -41.52
CA LEU A 609 11.69 -26.53 -41.83
C LEU A 609 10.90 -27.29 -40.75
N SER A 610 11.58 -28.15 -39.98
CA SER A 610 10.99 -28.90 -38.86
C SER A 610 10.77 -28.06 -37.59
N ILE A 611 11.18 -26.79 -37.59
CA ILE A 611 11.08 -25.93 -36.42
C ILE A 611 9.64 -25.46 -36.21
N ASN A 612 9.10 -25.72 -35.01
CA ASN A 612 7.78 -25.29 -34.57
C ASN A 612 7.86 -24.30 -33.41
N TYR A 613 6.95 -23.32 -33.43
CA TYR A 613 6.79 -22.29 -32.40
C TYR A 613 5.39 -22.35 -31.81
N GLU A 614 5.29 -22.16 -30.49
CA GLU A 614 4.02 -21.90 -29.82
C GLU A 614 3.72 -20.41 -29.95
N VAL A 615 2.61 -20.09 -30.61
CA VAL A 615 2.23 -18.73 -31.00
C VAL A 615 0.83 -18.40 -30.49
N ASP A 616 0.67 -17.19 -29.99
CA ASP A 616 -0.62 -16.59 -29.64
C ASP A 616 -1.13 -15.76 -30.84
N SER A 617 -2.21 -16.23 -31.44
CA SER A 617 -2.90 -15.60 -32.57
C SER A 617 -4.13 -14.78 -32.15
N GLY A 618 -4.34 -14.55 -30.85
CA GLY A 618 -5.45 -13.76 -30.33
C GLY A 618 -6.81 -14.46 -30.37
N ILE A 619 -7.83 -13.75 -29.88
CA ILE A 619 -9.21 -14.24 -29.76
C ILE A 619 -10.01 -13.81 -31.00
N GLY A 620 -10.53 -14.76 -31.77
CA GLY A 620 -11.45 -14.47 -32.89
C GLY A 620 -10.99 -14.89 -34.28
N VAL A 621 -9.77 -15.43 -34.40
CA VAL A 621 -9.29 -16.06 -35.64
C VAL A 621 -9.47 -17.58 -35.56
N GLN A 622 -9.44 -18.29 -36.69
CA GLN A 622 -9.62 -19.75 -36.80
C GLN A 622 -8.71 -20.59 -35.86
N TYR A 623 -7.65 -19.97 -35.33
CA TYR A 623 -6.73 -20.48 -34.32
C TYR A 623 -6.85 -19.65 -33.02
N ALA A 624 -8.04 -19.62 -32.42
CA ALA A 624 -8.23 -18.82 -31.20
C ALA A 624 -7.37 -19.40 -30.05
N GLY A 625 -6.46 -18.59 -29.52
CA GLY A 625 -5.56 -18.95 -28.42
C GLY A 625 -4.16 -19.41 -28.87
N ARG A 626 -3.51 -20.22 -28.01
CA ARG A 626 -2.14 -20.69 -28.24
C ARG A 626 -2.13 -21.89 -29.18
N SER A 627 -1.45 -21.75 -30.31
CA SER A 627 -1.33 -22.80 -31.32
C SER A 627 0.14 -23.08 -31.65
N VAL A 628 0.44 -24.31 -32.07
CA VAL A 628 1.78 -24.68 -32.52
C VAL A 628 1.82 -24.53 -34.04
N VAL A 629 2.69 -23.64 -34.53
CA VAL A 629 2.83 -23.35 -35.96
C VAL A 629 4.26 -23.59 -36.45
N PRO A 630 4.44 -24.09 -37.67
CA PRO A 630 5.77 -24.27 -38.26
C PRO A 630 6.38 -22.93 -38.68
N ILE A 631 7.72 -22.87 -38.66
CA ILE A 631 8.48 -21.65 -38.93
C ILE A 631 8.21 -21.03 -40.31
N PHE A 632 7.91 -21.85 -41.31
CA PHE A 632 7.69 -21.36 -42.68
C PHE A 632 6.38 -20.55 -42.82
N ARG A 633 5.47 -20.62 -41.83
CA ARG A 633 4.27 -19.76 -41.74
C ARG A 633 4.52 -18.43 -41.03
N LEU A 634 5.68 -18.27 -40.38
CA LEU A 634 6.04 -17.07 -39.66
C LEU A 634 6.99 -16.19 -40.49
N TYR A 635 6.76 -14.89 -40.37
CA TYR A 635 7.54 -13.85 -41.05
C TYR A 635 7.96 -12.79 -40.02
N LEU A 636 9.20 -12.34 -40.16
CA LEU A 636 9.73 -11.21 -39.39
C LEU A 636 9.58 -9.94 -40.20
N PHE A 637 9.43 -8.82 -39.50
CA PHE A 637 9.47 -7.49 -40.09
C PHE A 637 10.92 -6.99 -40.13
N LEU A 638 11.35 -6.42 -41.26
CA LEU A 638 12.67 -5.81 -41.37
C LEU A 638 12.79 -4.57 -40.47
N PRO A 639 13.83 -4.44 -39.63
CA PRO A 639 14.06 -3.24 -38.83
C PRO A 639 14.50 -2.07 -39.72
N GLN A 640 13.79 -0.94 -39.65
CA GLN A 640 14.24 0.33 -40.24
C GLN A 640 15.39 0.91 -39.41
N LYS A 641 16.62 0.99 -39.96
CA LYS A 641 17.69 1.79 -39.36
C LYS A 641 17.53 3.26 -39.76
N GLN A 642 17.61 4.16 -38.78
CA GLN A 642 17.85 5.59 -39.01
C GLN A 642 19.33 5.82 -39.33
N ASP A 643 19.57 6.51 -40.44
CA ASP A 643 20.78 7.21 -40.88
C ASP A 643 22.09 6.97 -40.10
N THR A 644 23.02 6.26 -40.74
CA THR A 644 24.41 6.75 -40.80
C THR A 644 24.83 6.80 -42.25
N THR A 645 25.15 8.01 -42.69
CA THR A 645 25.73 8.37 -43.98
C THR A 645 26.87 7.42 -44.38
N THR A 646 26.59 6.49 -45.30
CA THR A 646 27.42 5.96 -46.40
C THR A 646 26.80 4.62 -46.79
N ASP A 647 26.40 4.52 -48.07
CA ASP A 647 25.87 3.34 -48.77
C ASP A 647 24.64 2.64 -48.18
N ILE A 648 23.58 2.62 -48.99
CA ILE A 648 22.33 1.91 -48.69
C ILE A 648 22.61 0.42 -48.86
N GLU A 649 22.99 -0.26 -47.78
CA GLU A 649 22.95 -1.72 -47.74
C GLU A 649 21.48 -2.16 -47.66
N VAL A 650 20.98 -2.76 -48.75
CA VAL A 650 19.69 -3.44 -48.82
C VAL A 650 19.75 -4.67 -47.90
N PHE A 651 19.21 -4.55 -46.68
CA PHE A 651 19.22 -5.63 -45.70
C PHE A 651 18.06 -6.61 -45.94
N ASP A 652 18.31 -7.64 -46.73
CA ASP A 652 17.74 -8.98 -46.53
C ASP A 652 18.93 -9.87 -46.12
N THR A 653 19.38 -9.75 -44.86
CA THR A 653 20.43 -10.56 -44.20
C THR A 653 21.59 -11.04 -45.08
N GLU A 654 22.74 -10.37 -44.95
CA GLU A 654 23.96 -10.52 -45.77
C GLU A 654 23.77 -10.04 -47.22
N PRO A 655 24.75 -9.31 -47.79
CA PRO A 655 24.74 -9.06 -49.22
C PRO A 655 24.60 -10.43 -49.90
N VAL A 656 23.69 -10.53 -50.85
CA VAL A 656 23.39 -11.75 -51.63
C VAL A 656 24.65 -12.40 -52.26
N THR A 657 25.77 -11.68 -52.22
CA THR A 657 27.12 -12.02 -52.64
C THR A 657 28.09 -12.53 -51.55
N SER A 658 27.69 -12.72 -50.28
CA SER A 658 28.59 -13.27 -49.26
C SER A 658 28.89 -14.76 -49.46
N MET A 659 27.94 -15.53 -49.99
CA MET A 659 28.02 -16.98 -50.14
C MET A 659 28.26 -17.43 -51.61
N PRO A 660 29.16 -18.39 -51.84
CA PRO A 660 29.36 -18.99 -53.17
C PRO A 660 28.06 -19.53 -53.77
N PHE A 661 27.88 -19.37 -55.08
CA PHE A 661 26.69 -19.85 -55.81
C PHE A 661 26.35 -21.32 -55.50
N ASN A 662 27.35 -22.18 -55.40
CA ASN A 662 27.16 -23.60 -55.11
C ASN A 662 26.59 -23.85 -53.71
N GLU A 663 27.03 -23.11 -52.69
CA GLU A 663 26.53 -23.25 -51.32
C GLU A 663 25.08 -22.76 -51.21
N THR A 664 24.76 -21.66 -51.91
CA THR A 664 23.38 -21.17 -52.06
C THR A 664 22.48 -22.23 -52.71
N CYS A 665 22.93 -22.82 -53.82
CA CYS A 665 22.23 -23.90 -54.52
C CYS A 665 22.04 -25.14 -53.64
N GLU A 666 23.06 -25.56 -52.88
CA GLU A 666 22.99 -26.67 -51.93
C GLU A 666 21.91 -26.48 -50.87
N ARG A 667 21.85 -25.28 -50.27
CA ARG A 667 20.82 -24.96 -49.27
C ARG A 667 19.42 -24.95 -49.86
N ILE A 668 19.26 -24.40 -51.06
CA ILE A 668 17.98 -24.39 -51.79
C ILE A 668 17.56 -25.82 -52.14
N MET A 669 18.47 -26.65 -52.63
CA MET A 669 18.20 -28.05 -52.96
C MET A 669 17.73 -28.82 -51.72
N SER A 670 18.47 -28.74 -50.61
CA SER A 670 18.11 -29.43 -49.37
C SER A 670 16.73 -29.00 -48.87
N MET A 671 16.43 -27.70 -48.92
CA MET A 671 15.13 -27.16 -48.49
C MET A 671 13.98 -27.62 -49.40
N LEU A 672 14.18 -27.65 -50.72
CA LEU A 672 13.17 -28.12 -51.66
C LEU A 672 12.96 -29.63 -51.57
N GLN A 673 14.03 -30.43 -51.41
CA GLN A 673 13.92 -31.88 -51.21
C GLN A 673 13.09 -32.21 -49.98
N GLU A 674 13.43 -31.63 -48.83
CA GLU A 674 12.69 -31.84 -47.59
C GLU A 674 11.22 -31.40 -47.72
N ALA A 675 10.96 -30.28 -48.40
CA ALA A 675 9.60 -29.83 -48.65
C ALA A 675 8.80 -30.83 -49.51
N PHE A 676 9.40 -31.36 -50.57
CA PHE A 676 8.75 -32.33 -51.48
C PHE A 676 8.59 -33.72 -50.85
N GLU A 677 9.43 -34.10 -49.89
CA GLU A 677 9.34 -35.39 -49.20
C GLU A 677 8.37 -35.38 -48.01
N HIS A 678 8.35 -34.29 -47.23
CA HIS A 678 7.71 -34.30 -45.90
C HIS A 678 6.54 -33.34 -45.72
N LEU A 679 6.32 -32.39 -46.64
CA LEU A 679 5.27 -31.37 -46.47
C LEU A 679 4.08 -31.58 -47.41
N SER A 680 2.94 -30.98 -47.05
CA SER A 680 1.73 -30.93 -47.88
C SER A 680 1.94 -30.12 -49.17
N LEU A 681 1.07 -30.28 -50.17
CA LEU A 681 1.14 -29.50 -51.42
C LEU A 681 1.12 -27.98 -51.15
N GLN A 682 0.34 -27.54 -50.18
CA GLN A 682 0.17 -26.12 -49.85
C GLN A 682 1.39 -25.55 -49.13
N ASP A 683 1.98 -26.30 -48.21
CA ASP A 683 3.21 -25.90 -47.52
C ASP A 683 4.41 -25.87 -48.49
N ARG A 684 4.46 -26.79 -49.45
CA ARG A 684 5.43 -26.73 -50.57
C ARG A 684 5.25 -25.45 -51.37
N LYS A 685 4.01 -25.12 -51.76
CA LYS A 685 3.71 -23.87 -52.49
C LYS A 685 4.14 -22.64 -51.67
N ARG A 686 3.94 -22.61 -50.35
CA ARG A 686 4.41 -21.54 -49.45
C ARG A 686 5.93 -21.35 -49.52
N ILE A 687 6.69 -22.44 -49.41
CA ILE A 687 8.17 -22.39 -49.48
C ILE A 687 8.64 -21.92 -50.86
N ILE A 688 8.04 -22.44 -51.94
CA ILE A 688 8.36 -22.02 -53.31
C ILE A 688 8.09 -20.52 -53.49
N ARG A 689 6.94 -20.01 -53.01
CA ARG A 689 6.61 -18.58 -53.05
C ARG A 689 7.69 -17.74 -52.36
N ARG A 690 8.10 -18.12 -51.13
CA ARG A 690 9.16 -17.42 -50.37
C ARG A 690 10.51 -17.43 -51.09
N LEU A 691 10.90 -18.58 -51.66
CA LEU A 691 12.16 -18.69 -52.42
C LEU A 691 12.16 -17.80 -53.66
N ILE A 692 11.08 -17.80 -54.44
CA ILE A 692 10.95 -16.96 -55.64
C ILE A 692 10.97 -15.47 -55.27
N MET A 693 10.24 -15.08 -54.21
CA MET A 693 10.21 -13.68 -53.75
C MET A 693 11.54 -13.21 -53.17
N LYS A 694 12.29 -14.09 -52.49
CA LYS A 694 13.65 -13.77 -51.99
C LYS A 694 14.61 -13.50 -53.14
N TRP A 695 14.59 -14.37 -54.14
CA TRP A 695 15.55 -14.36 -55.25
C TRP A 695 15.06 -13.57 -56.48
N HIS A 696 14.08 -12.69 -56.31
CA HIS A 696 13.58 -11.85 -57.39
C HIS A 696 14.63 -10.81 -57.81
N PRO A 697 14.93 -10.63 -59.12
CA PRO A 697 15.89 -9.64 -59.59
C PRO A 697 15.59 -8.20 -59.13
N ASP A 698 14.34 -7.74 -59.29
CA ASP A 698 13.93 -6.37 -58.93
C ASP A 698 14.12 -6.04 -57.43
N LYS A 699 14.17 -7.04 -56.55
CA LYS A 699 14.42 -6.85 -55.11
C LYS A 699 15.92 -6.72 -54.78
N ASN A 700 16.79 -7.20 -55.66
CA ASN A 700 18.23 -7.36 -55.43
C ASN A 700 19.04 -6.51 -56.43
N LEU A 701 18.79 -5.19 -56.40
CA LEU A 701 19.47 -4.22 -57.26
C LEU A 701 21.00 -4.34 -57.16
N GLY A 702 21.67 -4.45 -58.30
CA GLY A 702 23.13 -4.62 -58.40
C GLY A 702 23.62 -6.08 -58.42
N ASN A 703 22.76 -7.06 -58.12
CA ASN A 703 23.08 -8.50 -58.19
C ASN A 703 22.13 -9.29 -59.11
N GLU A 704 21.49 -8.61 -60.05
CA GLU A 704 20.41 -9.14 -60.90
C GLU A 704 20.81 -10.41 -61.68
N GLU A 705 22.04 -10.46 -62.21
CA GLU A 705 22.53 -11.64 -62.94
C GLU A 705 22.65 -12.86 -62.01
N TYR A 706 23.16 -12.67 -60.80
CA TYR A 706 23.30 -13.74 -59.82
C TYR A 706 21.93 -14.25 -59.36
N THR A 707 21.01 -13.36 -59.01
CA THR A 707 19.67 -13.74 -58.56
C THR A 707 18.83 -14.37 -59.66
N THR A 708 18.96 -13.90 -60.90
CA THR A 708 18.33 -14.53 -62.07
C THR A 708 18.83 -15.95 -62.25
N ARG A 709 20.14 -16.19 -62.08
CA ARG A 709 20.73 -17.51 -62.16
C ARG A 709 20.22 -18.44 -61.06
N VAL A 710 20.12 -17.95 -59.82
CA VAL A 710 19.55 -18.70 -58.69
C VAL A 710 18.05 -18.98 -58.89
N LEU A 711 17.29 -18.03 -59.43
CA LEU A 711 15.87 -18.20 -59.74
C LEU A 711 15.63 -19.26 -60.80
N ASN A 712 16.44 -19.27 -61.87
CA ASN A 712 16.39 -20.31 -62.89
C ASN A 712 16.74 -21.67 -62.29
N PHE A 713 17.74 -21.73 -61.41
CA PHE A 713 18.09 -22.95 -60.68
C PHE A 713 16.92 -23.48 -59.81
N ILE A 714 16.22 -22.60 -59.09
CA ILE A 714 15.01 -22.96 -58.32
C ILE A 714 13.95 -23.58 -59.25
N ARG A 715 13.67 -22.96 -60.40
CA ARG A 715 12.70 -23.47 -61.38
C ARG A 715 13.09 -24.85 -61.90
N HIS A 716 14.37 -25.07 -62.22
CA HIS A 716 14.87 -26.39 -62.64
C HIS A 716 14.73 -27.43 -61.54
N CYS A 717 15.01 -27.08 -60.28
CA CYS A 717 14.81 -27.98 -59.14
C CYS A 717 13.34 -28.41 -59.00
N ILE A 718 12.41 -27.47 -59.14
CA ILE A 718 10.96 -27.74 -59.04
C ILE A 718 10.51 -28.73 -60.12
N VAL A 719 10.85 -28.49 -61.40
CA VAL A 719 10.46 -29.38 -62.52
C VAL A 719 10.99 -30.79 -62.32
N ARG A 720 12.22 -30.92 -61.80
CA ARG A 720 12.87 -32.22 -61.62
C ARG A 720 12.31 -32.99 -60.43
N LEU A 721 12.04 -32.31 -59.32
CA LEU A 721 11.37 -32.91 -58.17
C LEU A 721 9.94 -33.35 -58.50
N GLU A 722 9.21 -32.58 -59.31
CA GLU A 722 7.88 -32.97 -59.80
C GLU A 722 7.93 -34.24 -60.68
N ARG A 723 9.01 -34.43 -61.44
CA ARG A 723 9.24 -35.64 -62.26
C ARG A 723 9.88 -36.80 -61.49
N GLY A 724 10.22 -36.62 -60.22
CA GLY A 724 10.92 -37.63 -59.41
C GLY A 724 12.38 -37.86 -59.82
N GLU A 725 13.01 -36.88 -60.47
CA GLU A 725 14.41 -36.95 -60.89
C GLU A 725 15.38 -36.47 -59.79
N ASN A 726 16.59 -37.03 -59.76
CA ASN A 726 17.65 -36.60 -58.84
C ASN A 726 18.14 -35.18 -59.18
N LEU A 727 18.18 -34.29 -58.19
CA LEU A 727 18.70 -32.93 -58.36
C LEU A 727 20.20 -32.91 -58.78
N ILE A 728 20.59 -31.95 -59.61
CA ILE A 728 21.96 -31.76 -60.12
C ILE A 728 22.34 -30.29 -59.89
N MET A 729 23.56 -30.04 -59.39
CA MET A 729 24.06 -28.68 -59.11
C MET A 729 24.34 -27.84 -60.35
N ASN A 730 24.76 -28.49 -61.44
CA ASN A 730 25.06 -27.83 -62.71
C ASN A 730 23.81 -27.73 -63.57
N VAL A 731 23.27 -26.52 -63.66
CA VAL A 731 22.05 -26.23 -64.41
C VAL A 731 22.35 -25.19 -65.49
N GLU A 732 21.68 -25.33 -66.63
CA GLU A 732 21.78 -24.40 -67.75
C GLU A 732 21.41 -22.96 -67.33
N PRO A 733 22.05 -21.93 -67.90
CA PRO A 733 21.76 -20.53 -67.57
C PRO A 733 20.30 -20.11 -67.86
N SER A 734 19.65 -20.79 -68.81
CA SER A 734 18.28 -20.50 -69.25
C SER A 734 17.21 -21.10 -68.32
N ALA A 735 16.08 -20.40 -68.20
CA ALA A 735 14.91 -20.88 -67.49
C ALA A 735 14.34 -22.15 -68.17
N PRO A 736 13.88 -23.15 -67.39
CA PRO A 736 13.20 -24.31 -67.96
C PRO A 736 11.80 -23.93 -68.47
N ASP A 737 11.26 -24.72 -69.40
CA ASP A 737 9.85 -24.62 -69.76
C ASP A 737 8.97 -25.15 -68.63
N MET A 738 8.35 -24.22 -67.90
CA MET A 738 7.47 -24.51 -66.78
C MET A 738 6.01 -24.74 -67.21
N ARG A 739 5.63 -24.54 -68.48
CA ARG A 739 4.21 -24.61 -68.91
C ARG A 739 3.55 -25.96 -68.64
N ALA A 740 4.35 -27.03 -68.59
CA ALA A 740 3.89 -28.38 -68.27
C ALA A 740 3.92 -28.71 -66.76
N SER A 741 4.40 -27.80 -65.91
CA SER A 741 4.51 -28.00 -64.46
C SER A 741 3.24 -27.56 -63.74
N THR A 742 2.80 -28.35 -62.75
CA THR A 742 1.69 -27.99 -61.85
C THR A 742 2.01 -26.78 -60.97
N TYR A 743 3.29 -26.39 -60.85
CA TYR A 743 3.74 -25.22 -60.09
C TYR A 743 3.87 -23.94 -60.92
N TRP A 744 3.55 -23.96 -62.22
CA TRP A 744 3.68 -22.80 -63.11
C TRP A 744 2.99 -21.55 -62.56
N ASN A 745 1.70 -21.66 -62.25
CA ASN A 745 0.89 -20.55 -61.75
C ASN A 745 1.42 -20.03 -60.42
N THR A 746 1.81 -20.93 -59.50
CA THR A 746 2.41 -20.54 -58.21
C THR A 746 3.70 -19.75 -58.43
N CYS A 747 4.55 -20.18 -59.36
CA CYS A 747 5.81 -19.51 -59.67
C CYS A 747 5.58 -18.15 -60.35
N ALA A 748 4.64 -18.09 -61.30
CA ALA A 748 4.29 -16.86 -62.01
C ALA A 748 3.65 -15.83 -61.05
N ALA A 749 2.72 -16.26 -60.19
CA ALA A 749 2.10 -15.42 -59.18
C ALA A 749 3.13 -14.90 -58.16
N ALA A 750 4.03 -15.76 -57.68
CA ALA A 750 5.12 -15.36 -56.77
C ALA A 750 6.07 -14.36 -57.42
N TYR A 751 6.40 -14.56 -58.70
CA TYR A 751 7.24 -13.64 -59.47
C TYR A 751 6.58 -12.26 -59.61
N ASN A 752 5.32 -12.22 -60.06
CA ASN A 752 4.57 -10.97 -60.18
C ASN A 752 4.41 -10.26 -58.83
N THR A 753 4.14 -11.01 -57.76
CA THR A 753 4.06 -10.45 -56.39
C THR A 753 5.41 -9.89 -55.96
N GLY A 754 6.51 -10.59 -56.24
CA GLY A 754 7.87 -10.12 -55.99
C GLY A 754 8.19 -8.82 -56.71
N GLN A 755 7.80 -8.69 -57.99
CA GLN A 755 7.94 -7.46 -58.76
C GLN A 755 7.13 -6.30 -58.15
N VAL A 756 5.86 -6.53 -57.81
CA VAL A 756 5.02 -5.51 -57.17
C VAL A 756 5.61 -5.07 -55.83
N PHE A 757 6.04 -6.01 -55.00
CA PHE A 757 6.63 -5.70 -53.69
C PHE A 757 7.96 -4.97 -53.82
N ALA A 758 8.79 -5.33 -54.80
CA ALA A 758 10.03 -4.62 -55.09
C ALA A 758 9.76 -3.18 -55.56
N ALA A 759 8.80 -2.99 -56.47
CA ALA A 759 8.39 -1.65 -56.92
C ALA A 759 7.83 -0.81 -55.75
N CYS A 760 6.94 -1.37 -54.93
CA CYS A 760 6.41 -0.71 -53.74
C CYS A 760 7.51 -0.38 -52.71
N TYR A 761 8.45 -1.30 -52.48
CA TYR A 761 9.58 -1.06 -51.58
C TYR A 761 10.44 0.10 -52.06
N ASN A 762 10.83 0.10 -53.34
CA ASN A 762 11.66 1.16 -53.92
C ASN A 762 10.94 2.52 -53.91
N ASN A 763 9.66 2.56 -54.29
CA ASN A 763 8.85 3.80 -54.25
C ASN A 763 8.69 4.34 -52.82
N ASN A 764 8.40 3.48 -51.85
CA ASN A 764 8.27 3.88 -50.44
C ASN A 764 9.59 4.40 -49.87
N VAL A 765 10.73 3.82 -50.28
CA VAL A 765 12.07 4.29 -49.88
C VAL A 765 12.39 5.67 -50.50
N ASP A 766 12.00 5.91 -51.76
CA ASP A 766 12.22 7.19 -52.45
C ASP A 766 11.32 8.32 -51.93
N ASP A 767 10.06 8.04 -51.60
CA ASP A 767 9.17 8.98 -50.90
C ASP A 767 9.73 9.35 -49.51
N TYR A 768 10.35 8.38 -48.82
CA TYR A 768 11.01 8.62 -47.52
C TYR A 768 12.26 9.51 -47.65
N ARG A 769 13.06 9.33 -48.70
CA ARG A 769 14.28 10.14 -48.92
C ARG A 769 13.97 11.57 -49.36
N SER A 770 12.88 11.77 -50.08
CA SER A 770 12.50 13.09 -50.61
C SER A 770 11.84 13.99 -49.56
N HIS A 771 11.14 13.43 -48.57
CA HIS A 771 10.48 14.20 -47.52
C HIS A 771 11.13 13.96 -46.15
N ARG A 772 12.01 14.88 -45.71
CA ARG A 772 12.52 14.95 -44.31
C ARG A 772 11.44 15.23 -43.23
N SER A 773 10.18 15.20 -43.63
CA SER A 773 9.00 15.48 -42.81
C SER A 773 7.89 14.47 -43.10
N PHE A 774 8.22 13.19 -43.21
CA PHE A 774 7.20 12.14 -43.19
C PHE A 774 6.66 12.00 -41.76
N SER A 775 5.78 12.92 -41.34
CA SER A 775 4.98 12.71 -40.15
C SER A 775 3.95 11.64 -40.48
N HIS A 776 4.31 10.37 -40.33
CA HIS A 776 3.34 9.29 -40.35
C HIS A 776 2.56 9.35 -39.03
N ARG A 777 1.64 10.32 -38.90
CA ARG A 777 0.52 10.24 -37.96
C ARG A 777 -0.57 9.35 -38.56
N GLN A 778 -0.18 8.18 -39.06
CA GLN A 778 -1.10 7.09 -39.31
C GLN A 778 -0.94 6.13 -38.14
N THR A 779 -1.84 6.25 -37.18
CA THR A 779 -1.93 5.34 -36.04
C THR A 779 -2.44 3.97 -36.52
N HIS A 780 -2.20 2.88 -35.79
CA HIS A 780 -2.87 1.57 -36.00
C HIS A 780 -4.41 1.61 -35.97
N ARG A 781 -5.02 2.80 -35.85
CA ARG A 781 -6.45 3.05 -35.95
C ARG A 781 -6.94 3.26 -37.38
N ASP A 782 -6.03 3.35 -38.35
CA ASP A 782 -6.44 3.47 -39.75
C ASP A 782 -7.09 2.17 -40.23
N PRO A 783 -8.16 2.26 -41.03
CA PRO A 783 -8.89 1.07 -41.45
C PRO A 783 -8.00 0.11 -42.25
N VAL A 784 -7.97 -1.16 -41.84
CA VAL A 784 -7.15 -2.18 -42.53
C VAL A 784 -8.03 -2.97 -43.48
N CYS A 785 -7.79 -2.87 -44.78
CA CYS A 785 -8.51 -3.67 -45.77
C CYS A 785 -7.90 -5.08 -45.88
N SER A 786 -8.75 -6.10 -46.02
CA SER A 786 -8.39 -7.49 -46.32
C SER A 786 -9.24 -8.01 -47.48
N PRO A 787 -8.84 -7.74 -48.74
CA PRO A 787 -9.58 -8.19 -49.93
C PRO A 787 -9.70 -9.72 -50.03
N GLY A 788 -8.70 -10.43 -49.49
CA GLY A 788 -8.71 -11.89 -49.42
C GLY A 788 -9.86 -12.41 -48.56
N GLU A 789 -10.03 -11.89 -47.34
CA GLU A 789 -11.12 -12.30 -46.48
C GLU A 789 -12.49 -11.84 -47.00
N PHE A 790 -12.59 -10.66 -47.61
CA PHE A 790 -13.80 -10.27 -48.34
C PHE A 790 -14.24 -11.35 -49.33
N LYS A 791 -13.33 -11.79 -50.23
CA LYS A 791 -13.62 -12.82 -51.24
C LYS A 791 -14.06 -14.14 -50.62
N ARG A 792 -13.46 -14.56 -49.50
CA ARG A 792 -13.83 -15.78 -48.78
C ARG A 792 -15.24 -15.70 -48.23
N TRP A 793 -15.56 -14.62 -47.50
CA TRP A 793 -16.84 -14.46 -46.84
C TRP A 793 -17.98 -14.22 -47.83
N ILE A 794 -17.74 -13.44 -48.88
CA ILE A 794 -18.74 -13.20 -49.93
C ILE A 794 -19.02 -14.47 -50.76
N LYS A 795 -18.00 -15.33 -50.98
CA LYS A 795 -18.20 -16.63 -51.63
C LYS A 795 -19.18 -17.49 -50.83
N GLN A 796 -19.02 -17.59 -49.51
CA GLN A 796 -19.95 -18.34 -48.66
C GLN A 796 -21.35 -17.69 -48.64
N ALA A 797 -21.42 -16.36 -48.56
CA ALA A 797 -22.68 -15.63 -48.60
C ALA A 797 -23.47 -15.89 -49.90
N LYS A 798 -22.79 -15.94 -51.05
CA LYS A 798 -23.39 -16.30 -52.35
C LYS A 798 -23.94 -17.73 -52.36
N LEU A 799 -23.19 -18.69 -51.82
CA LEU A 799 -23.63 -20.07 -51.73
C LEU A 799 -24.86 -20.22 -50.82
N ASP A 800 -24.88 -19.53 -49.68
CA ASP A 800 -26.01 -19.51 -48.76
C ASP A 800 -27.24 -18.88 -49.45
N PHE A 801 -27.07 -17.75 -50.13
CA PHE A 801 -28.14 -17.10 -50.89
C PHE A 801 -28.74 -18.00 -51.97
N LEU A 802 -27.89 -18.63 -52.79
CA LEU A 802 -28.33 -19.58 -53.83
C LEU A 802 -29.11 -20.76 -53.23
N THR A 803 -28.68 -21.23 -52.05
CA THR A 803 -29.36 -22.30 -51.31
C THR A 803 -30.76 -21.84 -50.86
N GLY A 804 -30.87 -20.67 -50.23
CA GLY A 804 -32.17 -20.10 -49.83
C GLY A 804 -33.13 -19.90 -51.00
N GLN A 805 -32.62 -19.38 -52.12
CA GLN A 805 -33.40 -19.19 -53.35
C GLN A 805 -33.87 -20.52 -53.96
N ALA A 806 -33.00 -21.53 -54.01
CA ALA A 806 -33.36 -22.87 -54.50
C ALA A 806 -34.43 -23.52 -53.61
N HIS A 807 -34.32 -23.38 -52.29
CA HIS A 807 -35.34 -23.88 -51.36
C HIS A 807 -36.68 -23.20 -51.56
N LEU A 808 -36.72 -21.87 -51.71
CA LEU A 808 -37.95 -21.12 -52.00
C LEU A 808 -38.63 -21.64 -53.27
N ASN A 809 -37.87 -21.90 -54.34
CA ASN A 809 -38.39 -22.43 -55.60
C ASN A 809 -38.93 -23.87 -55.49
N CYS A 810 -38.56 -24.61 -54.45
CA CYS A 810 -38.98 -26.00 -54.22
C CYS A 810 -40.06 -26.15 -53.13
N THR A 811 -40.59 -25.05 -52.59
CA THR A 811 -41.46 -25.05 -51.39
C THR A 811 -42.83 -25.69 -51.58
N GLU A 812 -43.28 -25.94 -52.82
CA GLU A 812 -44.58 -26.58 -53.10
C GLU A 812 -44.75 -27.96 -52.42
N LYS A 813 -43.66 -28.60 -51.97
CA LYS A 813 -43.68 -29.91 -51.31
C LYS A 813 -43.65 -29.86 -49.78
N HIS A 814 -43.21 -28.76 -49.17
CA HIS A 814 -43.04 -28.64 -47.71
C HIS A 814 -43.25 -27.19 -47.21
N PRO A 815 -44.50 -26.76 -46.98
CA PRO A 815 -44.81 -25.40 -46.51
C PRO A 815 -44.34 -25.11 -45.07
N GLU A 816 -43.84 -26.10 -44.33
CA GLU A 816 -43.39 -25.94 -42.94
C GLU A 816 -41.91 -25.51 -42.81
N THR A 817 -41.24 -25.21 -43.93
CA THR A 817 -39.79 -24.90 -43.94
C THR A 817 -39.47 -23.42 -44.18
N TYR A 818 -40.45 -22.51 -44.13
CA TYR A 818 -40.21 -21.08 -44.38
C TYR A 818 -39.21 -20.46 -43.38
N ASN A 819 -39.25 -20.91 -42.12
CA ASN A 819 -38.27 -20.51 -41.10
C ASN A 819 -36.82 -20.82 -41.52
N TRP A 820 -36.59 -21.95 -42.21
CA TRP A 820 -35.27 -22.34 -42.71
C TRP A 820 -34.81 -21.47 -43.89
N ILE A 821 -35.73 -21.07 -44.76
CA ILE A 821 -35.41 -20.12 -45.85
C ILE A 821 -35.00 -18.78 -45.25
N CYS A 822 -35.80 -18.25 -44.31
CA CYS A 822 -35.46 -17.02 -43.59
C CYS A 822 -34.12 -17.13 -42.86
N TYR A 823 -33.82 -18.28 -42.24
CA TYR A 823 -32.52 -18.54 -41.59
C TYR A 823 -31.35 -18.54 -42.55
N ILE A 824 -31.47 -19.22 -43.70
CA ILE A 824 -30.41 -19.28 -44.71
C ILE A 824 -30.17 -17.90 -45.32
N CYS A 825 -31.24 -17.16 -45.63
CA CYS A 825 -31.15 -15.78 -46.11
C CYS A 825 -30.51 -14.85 -45.07
N HIS A 826 -30.86 -14.99 -43.79
CA HIS A 826 -30.20 -14.27 -42.71
C HIS A 826 -28.70 -14.58 -42.68
N GLN A 827 -28.33 -15.86 -42.78
CA GLN A 827 -26.93 -16.30 -42.82
C GLN A 827 -26.16 -15.78 -44.04
N ALA A 828 -26.82 -15.63 -45.18
CA ALA A 828 -26.25 -15.00 -46.37
C ALA A 828 -25.99 -13.50 -46.12
N CYS A 829 -26.99 -12.77 -45.61
CA CYS A 829 -26.85 -11.35 -45.25
C CYS A 829 -25.72 -11.14 -44.23
N GLU A 830 -25.70 -11.93 -43.15
CA GLU A 830 -24.69 -11.84 -42.09
C GLU A 830 -23.27 -11.92 -42.65
N LYS A 831 -23.02 -12.92 -43.50
CA LYS A 831 -21.70 -13.13 -44.11
C LYS A 831 -21.36 -12.06 -45.13
N ALA A 832 -22.34 -11.54 -45.87
CA ALA A 832 -22.13 -10.44 -46.81
C ALA A 832 -21.74 -9.15 -46.08
N LEU A 833 -22.46 -8.81 -45.01
CA LEU A 833 -22.15 -7.63 -44.20
C LEU A 833 -20.77 -7.75 -43.55
N LYS A 834 -20.41 -8.92 -43.03
CA LYS A 834 -19.06 -9.21 -42.53
C LYS A 834 -18.01 -9.11 -43.65
N ALA A 835 -18.32 -9.54 -44.87
CA ALA A 835 -17.45 -9.34 -46.03
C ALA A 835 -17.20 -7.84 -46.25
N ALA A 836 -18.24 -7.00 -46.27
CA ALA A 836 -18.09 -5.54 -46.42
C ALA A 836 -17.18 -4.94 -45.34
N TRP A 837 -17.24 -5.42 -44.09
CA TRP A 837 -16.29 -5.03 -43.06
C TRP A 837 -14.85 -5.40 -43.37
N PHE A 838 -14.57 -6.54 -44.00
CA PHE A 838 -13.20 -6.86 -44.41
C PHE A 838 -12.65 -5.89 -45.47
N LEU A 839 -13.49 -5.24 -46.28
CA LEU A 839 -13.03 -4.15 -47.16
C LEU A 839 -12.89 -2.82 -46.43
N LYS A 840 -13.80 -2.54 -45.49
CA LYS A 840 -13.80 -1.29 -44.74
C LYS A 840 -12.69 -1.26 -43.68
N ASP A 841 -12.73 -2.18 -42.74
CA ASP A 841 -11.77 -2.37 -41.65
C ASP A 841 -11.86 -3.80 -41.09
N ALA A 842 -10.99 -4.67 -41.58
CA ALA A 842 -10.89 -6.08 -41.22
C ALA A 842 -10.68 -6.30 -39.71
N ASN A 843 -10.04 -5.36 -39.02
CA ASN A 843 -9.78 -5.43 -37.58
C ASN A 843 -10.99 -5.06 -36.73
N ARG A 844 -11.98 -4.36 -37.30
CA ARG A 844 -13.24 -4.00 -36.63
C ARG A 844 -14.43 -4.87 -37.05
N CYS A 845 -14.21 -5.85 -37.92
CA CYS A 845 -15.27 -6.76 -38.34
C CYS A 845 -15.88 -7.45 -37.11
N PRO A 846 -17.20 -7.31 -36.86
CA PRO A 846 -17.86 -7.89 -35.69
C PRO A 846 -18.11 -9.39 -35.90
N ILE A 847 -17.05 -10.19 -35.85
CA ILE A 847 -17.06 -11.63 -36.22
C ILE A 847 -18.07 -12.43 -35.39
N ARG A 848 -18.27 -12.09 -34.11
CA ARG A 848 -19.16 -12.79 -33.17
C ARG A 848 -20.59 -12.27 -33.13
N GLU A 849 -20.84 -11.10 -33.73
CA GLU A 849 -22.19 -10.55 -33.80
C GLU A 849 -22.99 -11.29 -34.86
N HIS A 850 -24.28 -11.47 -34.60
CA HIS A 850 -25.21 -12.13 -35.51
C HIS A 850 -26.39 -11.23 -35.89
N SER A 851 -26.64 -10.15 -35.16
CA SER A 851 -27.64 -9.17 -35.59
C SER A 851 -27.16 -8.44 -36.85
N LEU A 852 -27.95 -8.49 -37.91
CA LEU A 852 -27.67 -7.77 -39.15
C LEU A 852 -27.64 -6.27 -38.93
N VAL A 853 -28.48 -5.74 -38.03
CA VAL A 853 -28.52 -4.31 -37.69
C VAL A 853 -27.22 -3.89 -37.01
N ASP A 854 -26.76 -4.67 -36.03
CA ASP A 854 -25.55 -4.34 -35.29
C ASP A 854 -24.30 -4.54 -36.15
N ILE A 855 -24.28 -5.56 -37.02
CA ILE A 855 -23.20 -5.72 -38.01
C ILE A 855 -23.23 -4.56 -39.02
N ALA A 856 -24.39 -4.15 -39.52
CA ALA A 856 -24.46 -3.07 -40.51
C ALA A 856 -24.19 -1.68 -39.92
N ASN A 857 -24.18 -1.55 -38.59
CA ASN A 857 -23.91 -0.30 -37.90
C ASN A 857 -22.48 0.19 -38.17
N GLY A 858 -22.36 1.19 -39.04
CA GLY A 858 -21.09 1.70 -39.51
C GLY A 858 -20.69 1.21 -40.91
N LEU A 859 -21.55 0.52 -41.66
CA LEU A 859 -21.39 0.35 -43.11
C LEU A 859 -22.10 1.48 -43.88
N ASP A 860 -22.22 1.35 -45.21
CA ASP A 860 -23.01 2.29 -46.02
C ASP A 860 -24.47 2.35 -45.56
N GLN A 861 -25.07 3.54 -45.57
CA GLN A 861 -26.41 3.76 -45.03
C GLN A 861 -27.46 2.92 -45.76
N ASN A 862 -27.35 2.72 -47.08
CA ASN A 862 -28.33 1.91 -47.83
C ASN A 862 -28.27 0.44 -47.42
N ILE A 863 -27.04 -0.06 -47.15
CA ILE A 863 -26.84 -1.42 -46.65
C ILE A 863 -27.43 -1.56 -45.23
N ALA A 864 -27.23 -0.56 -44.38
CA ALA A 864 -27.78 -0.55 -43.03
C ALA A 864 -29.31 -0.50 -43.00
N ASP A 865 -29.92 0.31 -43.88
CA ASP A 865 -31.38 0.41 -43.99
C ASP A 865 -32.00 -0.91 -44.46
N GLU A 866 -31.38 -1.60 -45.42
CA GLU A 866 -31.84 -2.92 -45.88
C GLU A 866 -31.65 -4.02 -44.82
N ALA A 867 -30.54 -4.01 -44.08
CA ALA A 867 -30.33 -4.91 -42.95
C ALA A 867 -31.39 -4.68 -41.84
N HIS A 868 -31.75 -3.42 -41.58
CA HIS A 868 -32.81 -3.07 -40.64
C HIS A 868 -34.18 -3.54 -41.11
N SER A 869 -34.50 -3.30 -42.39
CA SER A 869 -35.72 -3.77 -43.03
C SER A 869 -35.85 -5.30 -42.91
N PHE A 870 -34.76 -6.04 -43.14
CA PHE A 870 -34.71 -7.49 -43.01
C PHE A 870 -35.14 -7.96 -41.61
N GLU A 871 -34.48 -7.49 -40.56
CA GLU A 871 -34.79 -7.94 -39.18
C GLU A 871 -36.15 -7.45 -38.68
N GLN A 872 -36.57 -6.25 -39.09
CA GLN A 872 -37.84 -5.65 -38.68
C GLN A 872 -39.02 -6.44 -39.26
N GLN A 873 -39.00 -6.74 -40.56
CA GLN A 873 -40.11 -7.46 -41.20
C GLN A 873 -40.20 -8.91 -40.72
N LEU A 874 -39.08 -9.57 -40.46
CA LEU A 874 -39.07 -10.92 -39.89
C LEU A 874 -39.29 -10.96 -38.37
N ARG A 875 -39.37 -9.81 -37.68
CA ARG A 875 -39.60 -9.72 -36.23
C ARG A 875 -38.52 -10.43 -35.39
N ILE A 876 -37.29 -10.44 -35.91
CA ILE A 876 -36.12 -11.16 -35.34
C ILE A 876 -35.05 -10.25 -34.75
N ARG A 877 -35.28 -8.94 -34.69
CA ARG A 877 -34.30 -7.96 -34.18
C ARG A 877 -33.69 -8.39 -32.84
N GLY A 878 -32.36 -8.56 -32.80
CA GLY A 878 -31.60 -9.02 -31.62
C GLY A 878 -31.90 -10.44 -31.14
N CYS A 879 -32.71 -11.23 -31.87
CA CYS A 879 -33.13 -12.58 -31.47
C CYS A 879 -33.35 -13.49 -32.70
N TYR A 880 -32.32 -13.63 -33.54
CA TYR A 880 -32.35 -14.53 -34.70
C TYR A 880 -32.55 -16.02 -34.31
N ALA A 881 -32.36 -16.36 -33.03
CA ALA A 881 -32.69 -17.66 -32.44
C ALA A 881 -34.13 -18.10 -32.72
N LYS A 882 -35.08 -17.15 -32.87
CA LYS A 882 -36.47 -17.38 -33.29
C LYS A 882 -36.62 -18.20 -34.56
N LEU A 883 -35.65 -18.15 -35.47
CA LEU A 883 -35.68 -18.88 -36.73
C LEU A 883 -35.44 -20.40 -36.54
N ARG A 884 -34.91 -20.81 -35.38
CA ARG A 884 -34.42 -22.17 -35.13
C ARG A 884 -34.96 -22.83 -33.87
N TYR A 885 -35.15 -22.08 -32.78
CA TYR A 885 -35.40 -22.67 -31.47
C TYR A 885 -36.83 -22.43 -30.96
N PRO A 886 -37.57 -23.48 -30.53
CA PRO A 886 -38.94 -23.34 -30.01
C PRO A 886 -39.08 -22.51 -28.72
N ASP A 887 -38.06 -22.48 -27.86
CA ASP A 887 -38.05 -21.66 -26.65
C ASP A 887 -37.94 -20.15 -26.93
N SER A 888 -37.53 -19.79 -28.14
CA SER A 888 -37.38 -18.41 -28.59
C SER A 888 -38.68 -17.81 -29.16
N VAL A 889 -39.74 -18.63 -29.30
CA VAL A 889 -41.07 -18.22 -29.77
C VAL A 889 -42.12 -18.40 -28.66
N ASN A 890 -43.36 -17.95 -28.88
CA ASN A 890 -44.38 -18.02 -27.83
C ASN A 890 -44.66 -19.47 -27.39
N SER A 891 -45.00 -19.64 -26.12
CA SER A 891 -45.38 -20.95 -25.56
C SER A 891 -46.46 -21.61 -26.41
N CYS A 892 -46.20 -22.84 -26.87
CA CYS A 892 -47.02 -23.67 -27.76
C CYS A 892 -46.84 -23.45 -29.28
N GLN A 893 -45.86 -22.67 -29.73
CA GLN A 893 -45.50 -22.56 -31.16
C GLN A 893 -44.11 -23.17 -31.43
N VAL A 894 -43.87 -23.63 -32.66
CA VAL A 894 -42.51 -23.87 -33.18
C VAL A 894 -42.14 -22.83 -34.23
N PRO A 895 -40.86 -22.60 -34.55
CA PRO A 895 -40.45 -21.64 -35.58
C PRO A 895 -41.17 -21.83 -36.92
N SER A 896 -41.43 -23.07 -37.33
CA SER A 896 -42.19 -23.39 -38.54
C SER A 896 -43.62 -22.82 -38.56
N ASP A 897 -44.24 -22.57 -37.39
CA ASP A 897 -45.58 -21.99 -37.28
C ASP A 897 -45.58 -20.45 -37.36
N VAL A 898 -44.41 -19.83 -37.20
CA VAL A 898 -44.28 -18.38 -37.02
C VAL A 898 -44.00 -17.66 -38.34
N PHE A 899 -43.25 -18.29 -39.25
CA PHE A 899 -42.81 -17.69 -40.50
C PHE A 899 -43.66 -18.13 -41.69
N SER A 900 -44.13 -17.14 -42.43
CA SER A 900 -44.99 -17.27 -43.61
C SER A 900 -44.20 -17.33 -44.92
N LYS A 901 -44.90 -17.67 -46.00
CA LYS A 901 -44.35 -17.63 -47.35
C LYS A 901 -43.91 -16.22 -47.75
N ASP A 902 -44.74 -15.22 -47.48
CA ASP A 902 -44.45 -13.82 -47.81
C ASP A 902 -43.17 -13.33 -47.12
N GLU A 903 -42.95 -13.73 -45.86
CA GLU A 903 -41.72 -13.44 -45.12
C GLU A 903 -40.50 -14.13 -45.73
N ALA A 904 -40.64 -15.37 -46.22
CA ALA A 904 -39.56 -16.08 -46.91
C ALA A 904 -39.22 -15.48 -48.28
N GLU A 905 -40.23 -15.09 -49.06
CA GLU A 905 -40.06 -14.37 -50.34
C GLU A 905 -39.40 -13.00 -50.14
N PHE A 906 -39.82 -12.28 -49.09
CA PHE A 906 -39.20 -11.04 -48.66
C PHE A 906 -37.73 -11.26 -48.26
N ALA A 907 -37.44 -12.27 -47.42
CA ALA A 907 -36.08 -12.58 -46.99
C ALA A 907 -35.13 -12.87 -48.17
N VAL A 908 -35.58 -13.63 -49.18
CA VAL A 908 -34.78 -13.88 -50.39
C VAL A 908 -34.54 -12.58 -51.17
N THR A 909 -35.56 -11.74 -51.31
CA THR A 909 -35.48 -10.47 -52.07
C THR A 909 -34.51 -9.50 -51.41
N THR A 910 -34.63 -9.29 -50.10
CA THR A 910 -33.74 -8.40 -49.35
C THR A 910 -32.32 -8.95 -49.25
N ALA A 911 -32.15 -10.27 -49.08
CA ALA A 911 -30.82 -10.88 -49.11
C ALA A 911 -30.13 -10.64 -50.47
N LYS A 912 -30.87 -10.76 -51.58
CA LYS A 912 -30.34 -10.42 -52.90
C LYS A 912 -29.88 -8.97 -52.99
N SER A 913 -30.69 -8.03 -52.51
CA SER A 913 -30.38 -6.58 -52.48
C SER A 913 -29.07 -6.32 -51.72
N ILE A 914 -28.94 -6.87 -50.50
CA ILE A 914 -27.72 -6.74 -49.67
C ILE A 914 -26.50 -7.35 -50.38
N MET A 915 -26.65 -8.52 -50.98
CA MET A 915 -25.55 -9.18 -51.72
C MET A 915 -25.05 -8.32 -52.89
N GLU A 916 -25.96 -7.76 -53.70
CA GLU A 916 -25.61 -6.91 -54.85
C GLU A 916 -24.93 -5.61 -54.41
N MET A 917 -25.42 -4.99 -53.33
CA MET A 917 -24.78 -3.80 -52.75
C MET A 917 -23.37 -4.08 -52.21
N VAL A 918 -23.17 -5.20 -51.52
CA VAL A 918 -21.86 -5.59 -50.99
C VAL A 918 -20.90 -5.98 -52.11
N ASP A 919 -21.36 -6.70 -53.14
CA ASP A 919 -20.53 -7.05 -54.30
C ASP A 919 -20.04 -5.79 -55.04
N ALA A 920 -20.89 -4.76 -55.13
CA ALA A 920 -20.53 -3.49 -55.77
C ALA A 920 -19.39 -2.74 -55.04
N LEU A 921 -19.11 -3.03 -53.78
CA LEU A 921 -17.97 -2.47 -53.04
C LEU A 921 -16.61 -2.97 -53.52
N SER A 922 -16.59 -4.09 -54.26
CA SER A 922 -15.36 -4.70 -54.79
C SER A 922 -14.99 -4.25 -56.21
N GLY A 923 -15.83 -3.39 -56.81
CA GLY A 923 -15.74 -2.95 -58.20
C GLY A 923 -14.75 -1.84 -58.49
#